data_AF-A0A7G9P331-F1
#
_entry.id   AF-A0A7G9P331-F1
#
_cell.length_a   1.000
_cell.length_b   1.000
_cell.length_c   1.000
_cell.angle_alpha   90.00
_cell.angle_beta   90.00
_cell.angle_gamma   90.00
#
_symmetry.space_group_name_H-M   'P 1'
#
loop_
_entity.id
_entity.type
_entity.pdbx_description
1 polymer ?
#
loop_
_entity_poly.entity_id
_entity_poly.type
_entity_poly.pdbx_seq_one_letter_code
_entity_poly.pdbx_strand_id
1 'polypeptide(L)'
;MFNRSFARRMLMVLVAVMTFGVGAAAYAQHQGETEAQHAARMAWWRNAKFGMFIHWGVYSVPAGTYDGKQIGGIGEWIMNRGKIPCDVYQKYAKDFVPSKYDPDAWAQLAADAGMKYMVITSKHHDGFALFPSDVTKWDIADASPYGKDLIGPLAKAARAQGLKFGLYYSQAQDWNHPGGAASGGHWDTAQDGDMDRYLKEIAVPQVREILTRYKPDILWWDTPTNMSKERAELFMPLFKDQPDIITNNRLGGGYRGDTETPEQHIPATGYKDRDWEVCMTMNDTWGYKSYDHNWKSTADLLHKLCDIVSKGGNFLLNIGPRPDGTIPQESIDRLHEVGKWMNVNSESIYGTTASPFASKLTWGRVTKKLRPGGATLYMQIFDWPADHVALLPGLKNKVTSAKLLAGGATVKTENTPDGVVVHLPGEATDPIVSVVKLEVEGDLDVAKVLPKQKADGTMVLNPVQADIHNVFGSDAKVETIAHEPSIGFWTDKRVKVSYKFHIDKPGTFKVNTQIAGTGDSKFTISVGDQKLSVATEKTGDFRKFKPVTLGQVTLDKAGDYTLTITPDGKAWGPINMRTITLVPAESESARDARMKWWRDDRFGMFIHWGLYAVPAGEYNGKDIGGIGEWIMNHAPIPADEYQKYTKQFDPAKYDPEKWVKAAADAGVKYLVITSKHHDGFCLWDSKVTKYDIVDATPYGKDLLKPLAEACKKHGIKFCTYYSIMDWHHPSQTAGGKNGRYNPTKIVDGRKEEYVKYMKAQLKELIDNYDVEVMWFDGEWVGWWTEPDGKDLYAYLRKLKPSLIINNRIGKGRKGMEGLNKGDQEYAGDFGTPEQQIPADGLPGVDWESCMTMNDTWGFKKKDHNWKSSEKLIRNLIDICSKGGNYLLNVGPTAEGEIPGPSLERLADMGKWMKVNGQSLYGTTASPFPKQPKWGRVTTKGSTLYLHVFEWPADGKLTMPAVDGKVKSVKLLADPSRSGLSASVEGGQTVVTLAGSAPDKIASVVELQLSK
;
A
#
# COMPACT_ATOMS: atom_id res chain seq x y z
N MET A 1 -11.04 -46.47 1.75
CA MET A 1 -10.85 -47.47 2.83
C MET A 1 -9.47 -47.26 3.43
N PHE A 2 -9.35 -47.21 4.78
CA PHE A 2 -8.12 -47.19 5.62
C PHE A 2 -6.96 -46.18 5.29
N ASN A 3 -6.24 -45.58 6.25
CA ASN A 3 -6.60 -45.13 7.62
C ASN A 3 -5.54 -44.11 8.17
N ARG A 4 -6.02 -43.08 8.89
CA ARG A 4 -5.44 -42.42 10.10
C ARG A 4 -3.97 -41.95 10.21
N SER A 5 -3.89 -40.63 10.45
CA SER A 5 -3.19 -39.92 11.56
C SER A 5 -1.65 -39.82 11.52
N PHE A 6 -1.08 -38.62 11.66
CA PHE A 6 -0.98 -38.00 13.00
C PHE A 6 -1.14 -36.47 13.00
N ALA A 7 -2.01 -35.97 13.88
CA ALA A 7 -2.09 -34.54 14.21
C ALA A 7 -2.47 -34.38 15.69
N ARG A 8 -1.57 -33.81 16.50
CA ARG A 8 -1.82 -33.11 17.79
C ARG A 8 -0.50 -32.82 18.52
N ARG A 9 -0.15 -31.53 18.69
CA ARG A 9 -0.29 -30.85 20.00
C ARG A 9 -0.08 -29.32 19.92
N MET A 10 -1.03 -28.65 20.56
CA MET A 10 -1.15 -27.23 20.93
C MET A 10 -0.98 -27.15 22.48
N LEU A 11 -0.76 -26.03 23.19
CA LEU A 11 -0.62 -24.59 22.87
C LEU A 11 -0.13 -23.85 24.15
N MET A 12 0.61 -22.73 24.01
CA MET A 12 0.87 -21.67 25.03
C MET A 12 1.64 -21.98 26.34
N VAL A 13 2.51 -21.05 26.75
CA VAL A 13 2.30 -20.04 27.84
C VAL A 13 3.43 -18.98 27.74
N LEU A 14 3.26 -17.80 28.36
CA LEU A 14 4.01 -16.56 28.14
C LEU A 14 4.60 -16.01 29.48
N VAL A 15 5.60 -15.11 29.39
CA VAL A 15 6.18 -14.23 30.45
C VAL A 15 7.30 -14.79 31.35
N ALA A 16 8.53 -14.27 31.23
CA ALA A 16 9.29 -13.55 32.30
C ALA A 16 10.78 -13.25 31.97
N VAL A 17 11.09 -11.94 31.82
CA VAL A 17 12.29 -11.17 32.23
C VAL A 17 13.65 -11.87 32.55
N MET A 18 14.70 -11.41 31.85
CA MET A 18 16.16 -11.34 32.19
C MET A 18 16.83 -12.46 33.04
N THR A 19 17.86 -13.12 32.48
CA THR A 19 19.29 -12.90 32.89
C THR A 19 20.31 -13.68 32.04
N PHE A 20 21.53 -13.11 31.97
CA PHE A 20 22.82 -13.69 31.57
C PHE A 20 22.91 -14.71 30.41
N GLY A 21 23.27 -14.16 29.24
CA GLY A 21 24.52 -14.49 28.53
C GLY A 21 25.00 -15.94 28.47
N VAL A 22 24.64 -16.64 27.38
CA VAL A 22 25.55 -17.56 26.70
C VAL A 22 25.60 -17.12 25.23
N GLY A 23 26.74 -16.60 24.79
CA GLY A 23 26.92 -16.20 23.39
C GLY A 23 26.87 -17.43 22.48
N ALA A 24 26.11 -17.35 21.39
CA ALA A 24 26.21 -18.32 20.31
C ALA A 24 27.59 -18.17 19.67
N ALA A 25 28.55 -19.02 20.06
CA ALA A 25 29.89 -19.03 19.49
C ALA A 25 29.80 -19.36 17.99
N ALA A 26 29.92 -18.32 17.15
CA ALA A 26 30.06 -18.51 15.72
C ALA A 26 31.39 -19.23 15.45
N TYR A 27 31.35 -20.26 14.60
CA TYR A 27 32.54 -20.98 14.16
C TYR A 27 33.32 -20.09 13.18
N ALA A 28 34.22 -19.29 13.73
CA ALA A 28 35.22 -18.56 12.98
C ALA A 28 36.47 -19.42 12.81
N GLN A 29 37.03 -19.41 11.60
CA GLN A 29 38.37 -19.94 11.28
C GLN A 29 39.47 -19.34 12.19
N HIS A 30 39.24 -18.13 12.70
CA HIS A 30 40.14 -17.39 13.58
C HIS A 30 39.55 -17.27 15.00
N GLN A 31 39.27 -18.39 15.67
CA GLN A 31 38.80 -18.36 17.06
C GLN A 31 39.81 -17.62 17.96
N GLY A 32 39.35 -16.56 18.65
CA GLY A 32 40.19 -15.71 19.49
C GLY A 32 40.82 -14.50 18.79
N GLU A 33 40.55 -14.29 17.49
CA GLU A 33 40.92 -13.05 16.79
C GLU A 33 40.16 -11.85 17.37
N THR A 34 40.90 -10.81 17.77
CA THR A 34 40.32 -9.52 18.19
C THR A 34 39.86 -8.70 16.98
N GLU A 35 38.92 -7.78 17.18
CA GLU A 35 38.44 -6.87 16.11
C GLU A 35 39.59 -6.11 15.44
N ALA A 36 40.63 -5.74 16.19
CA ALA A 36 41.82 -5.06 15.66
C ALA A 36 42.68 -5.96 14.76
N GLN A 37 42.85 -7.24 15.13
CA GLN A 37 43.56 -8.23 14.30
C GLN A 37 42.76 -8.54 13.03
N HIS A 38 41.45 -8.78 13.15
CA HIS A 38 40.56 -8.97 12.01
C HIS A 38 40.58 -7.76 11.07
N ALA A 39 40.55 -6.54 11.62
CA ALA A 39 40.63 -5.32 10.82
C ALA A 39 41.98 -5.17 10.11
N ALA A 40 43.09 -5.58 10.72
CA ALA A 40 44.42 -5.58 10.09
C ALA A 40 44.51 -6.62 8.96
N ARG A 41 44.03 -7.85 9.18
CA ARG A 41 43.99 -8.93 8.18
C ARG A 41 43.13 -8.55 6.97
N MET A 42 41.94 -8.03 7.21
CA MET A 42 41.00 -7.59 6.16
C MET A 42 41.39 -6.24 5.51
N ALA A 43 42.39 -5.50 6.02
CA ALA A 43 42.70 -4.15 5.55
C ALA A 43 43.05 -4.09 4.05
N TRP A 44 43.87 -5.02 3.56
CA TRP A 44 44.25 -5.07 2.14
C TRP A 44 43.02 -5.34 1.26
N TRP A 45 42.15 -6.25 1.69
CA TRP A 45 40.97 -6.68 0.93
C TRP A 45 39.91 -5.57 0.91
N ARG A 46 39.68 -4.90 2.04
CA ARG A 46 38.79 -3.72 2.12
C ARG A 46 39.29 -2.56 1.25
N ASN A 47 40.61 -2.44 1.06
CA ASN A 47 41.21 -1.46 0.17
C ASN A 47 41.14 -1.86 -1.31
N ALA A 48 41.19 -3.16 -1.61
CA ALA A 48 41.30 -3.72 -2.96
C ALA A 48 40.12 -3.37 -3.88
N LYS A 49 38.88 -3.50 -3.37
CA LYS A 49 37.58 -3.20 -4.02
C LYS A 49 37.24 -3.93 -5.33
N PHE A 50 38.21 -4.33 -6.14
CA PHE A 50 38.00 -4.91 -7.46
C PHE A 50 38.98 -6.06 -7.74
N GLY A 51 38.45 -7.21 -8.19
CA GLY A 51 39.22 -8.43 -8.44
C GLY A 51 38.72 -9.22 -9.64
N MET A 52 39.56 -10.11 -10.18
CA MET A 52 39.21 -11.03 -11.25
C MET A 52 38.71 -12.36 -10.69
N PHE A 53 37.62 -12.89 -11.23
CA PHE A 53 37.24 -14.29 -11.09
C PHE A 53 37.54 -15.04 -12.38
N ILE A 54 37.95 -16.31 -12.30
CA ILE A 54 38.22 -17.14 -13.46
C ILE A 54 37.55 -18.50 -13.26
N HIS A 55 36.53 -18.79 -14.06
CA HIS A 55 35.92 -20.12 -14.15
C HIS A 55 36.43 -20.84 -15.40
N TRP A 56 37.35 -21.78 -15.18
CA TRP A 56 37.97 -22.57 -16.22
C TRP A 56 38.06 -24.05 -15.81
N GLY A 57 37.94 -24.95 -16.79
CA GLY A 57 37.86 -26.40 -16.57
C GLY A 57 37.39 -27.15 -17.81
N VAL A 58 37.23 -28.47 -17.69
CA VAL A 58 36.93 -29.38 -18.81
C VAL A 58 35.60 -29.04 -19.48
N TYR A 59 34.63 -28.48 -18.76
CA TYR A 59 33.35 -27.99 -19.31
C TYR A 59 33.49 -26.96 -20.44
N SER A 60 34.64 -26.27 -20.53
CA SER A 60 34.92 -25.35 -21.65
C SER A 60 35.03 -26.08 -23.00
N VAL A 61 35.31 -27.39 -23.02
CA VAL A 61 35.44 -28.22 -24.23
C VAL A 61 34.10 -28.41 -24.95
N PRO A 62 33.06 -29.00 -24.31
CA PRO A 62 31.74 -29.07 -24.94
C PRO A 62 31.07 -27.68 -25.06
N ALA A 63 31.54 -26.67 -24.32
CA ALA A 63 31.17 -25.26 -24.47
C ALA A 63 29.64 -24.99 -24.48
N GLY A 64 28.88 -25.77 -23.71
CA GLY A 64 27.43 -25.71 -23.64
C GLY A 64 26.66 -26.67 -24.56
N THR A 65 27.32 -27.40 -25.46
CA THR A 65 26.69 -28.33 -26.40
C THR A 65 27.02 -29.78 -26.06
N TYR A 66 25.99 -30.63 -25.97
CA TYR A 66 26.14 -32.08 -25.77
C TYR A 66 25.13 -32.83 -26.66
N ASP A 67 25.54 -33.94 -27.27
CA ASP A 67 24.71 -34.74 -28.20
C ASP A 67 24.01 -33.87 -29.29
N GLY A 68 24.78 -32.96 -29.90
CA GLY A 68 24.29 -32.02 -30.92
C GLY A 68 23.29 -30.96 -30.42
N LYS A 69 22.99 -30.91 -29.12
CA LYS A 69 21.98 -30.03 -28.52
C LYS A 69 22.62 -28.99 -27.62
N GLN A 70 22.11 -27.76 -27.70
CA GLN A 70 22.44 -26.69 -26.76
C GLN A 70 21.81 -26.98 -25.39
N ILE A 71 22.64 -27.05 -24.34
CA ILE A 71 22.19 -27.30 -22.98
C ILE A 71 21.83 -25.97 -22.31
N GLY A 72 20.63 -25.94 -21.70
CA GLY A 72 20.10 -24.76 -21.02
C GLY A 72 20.79 -24.48 -19.67
N GLY A 73 20.82 -23.21 -19.29
CA GLY A 73 21.48 -22.73 -18.06
C GLY A 73 22.96 -22.40 -18.25
N ILE A 74 23.66 -22.26 -17.13
CA ILE A 74 25.07 -21.84 -17.05
C ILE A 74 26.04 -22.92 -17.56
N GLY A 75 27.15 -22.49 -18.19
CA GLY A 75 27.98 -23.33 -19.07
C GLY A 75 28.80 -24.39 -18.33
N GLU A 76 29.36 -24.02 -17.18
CA GLU A 76 30.12 -24.88 -16.28
C GLU A 76 29.26 -25.95 -15.56
N TRP A 77 27.93 -25.85 -15.65
CA TRP A 77 26.98 -26.87 -15.19
C TRP A 77 26.56 -27.88 -16.27
N ILE A 78 27.18 -27.88 -17.45
CA ILE A 78 26.76 -28.72 -18.58
C ILE A 78 26.69 -30.22 -18.23
N MET A 79 27.62 -30.76 -17.43
CA MET A 79 27.61 -32.17 -17.02
C MET A 79 26.33 -32.53 -16.26
N ASN A 80 25.97 -31.72 -15.25
CA ASN A 80 24.74 -31.91 -14.46
C ASN A 80 23.48 -31.63 -15.29
N ARG A 81 23.44 -30.54 -16.07
CA ARG A 81 22.25 -30.11 -16.82
C ARG A 81 21.96 -31.01 -18.03
N GLY A 82 23.00 -31.45 -18.73
CA GLY A 82 22.91 -32.42 -19.83
C GLY A 82 22.84 -33.87 -19.36
N LYS A 83 22.97 -34.12 -18.05
CA LYS A 83 23.03 -35.46 -17.44
C LYS A 83 24.05 -36.36 -18.14
N ILE A 84 25.23 -35.79 -18.40
CA ILE A 84 26.34 -36.46 -19.11
C ILE A 84 26.92 -37.53 -18.17
N PRO A 85 27.01 -38.81 -18.60
CA PRO A 85 27.68 -39.85 -17.82
C PRO A 85 29.15 -39.51 -17.55
N CYS A 86 29.68 -40.02 -16.43
CA CYS A 86 31.03 -39.75 -15.95
C CYS A 86 32.07 -40.24 -16.96
N ASP A 87 31.93 -41.47 -17.47
CA ASP A 87 32.85 -42.03 -18.47
C ASP A 87 32.81 -41.27 -19.81
N VAL A 88 31.67 -40.69 -20.17
CA VAL A 88 31.51 -39.84 -21.36
C VAL A 88 32.17 -38.49 -21.13
N TYR A 89 31.88 -37.85 -19.99
CA TYR A 89 32.44 -36.54 -19.65
C TYR A 89 33.96 -36.58 -19.49
N GLN A 90 34.49 -37.65 -18.88
CA GLN A 90 35.94 -37.84 -18.70
C GLN A 90 36.74 -37.80 -20.00
N LYS A 91 36.12 -38.18 -21.13
CA LYS A 91 36.78 -38.15 -22.45
C LYS A 91 37.13 -36.72 -22.90
N TYR A 92 36.40 -35.70 -22.45
CA TYR A 92 36.67 -34.30 -22.79
C TYR A 92 37.99 -33.77 -22.21
N ALA A 93 38.58 -34.38 -21.17
CA ALA A 93 39.90 -33.99 -20.68
C ALA A 93 41.01 -34.17 -21.73
N LYS A 94 40.80 -35.05 -22.72
CA LYS A 94 41.72 -35.23 -23.86
C LYS A 94 41.79 -34.02 -24.79
N ASP A 95 40.68 -33.28 -24.90
CA ASP A 95 40.57 -32.08 -25.73
C ASP A 95 40.77 -30.79 -24.92
N PHE A 96 40.79 -30.88 -23.58
CA PHE A 96 41.19 -29.79 -22.69
C PHE A 96 42.72 -29.65 -22.70
N VAL A 97 43.26 -29.01 -23.74
CA VAL A 97 44.70 -28.82 -23.95
C VAL A 97 45.05 -27.32 -24.00
N PRO A 98 45.44 -26.70 -22.87
CA PRO A 98 45.79 -25.27 -22.75
C PRO A 98 47.06 -24.81 -23.47
N SER A 99 47.18 -25.10 -24.76
CA SER A 99 48.34 -24.83 -25.62
C SER A 99 48.71 -23.34 -25.79
N LYS A 100 47.78 -22.42 -25.51
CA LYS A 100 47.94 -20.95 -25.56
C LYS A 100 47.71 -20.29 -24.21
N TYR A 101 47.75 -21.07 -23.12
CA TYR A 101 47.66 -20.53 -21.77
C TYR A 101 48.93 -19.75 -21.43
N ASP A 102 48.76 -18.47 -21.15
CA ASP A 102 49.82 -17.55 -20.74
C ASP A 102 49.45 -16.91 -19.37
N PRO A 103 50.05 -17.38 -18.27
CA PRO A 103 49.75 -16.87 -16.93
C PRO A 103 50.20 -15.42 -16.73
N ASP A 104 51.28 -14.99 -17.41
CA ASP A 104 51.80 -13.63 -17.29
C ASP A 104 50.88 -12.65 -18.04
N ALA A 105 50.38 -13.01 -19.22
CA ALA A 105 49.36 -12.23 -19.93
C ALA A 105 48.03 -12.15 -19.17
N TRP A 106 47.58 -13.23 -18.53
CA TRP A 106 46.36 -13.22 -17.70
C TRP A 106 46.52 -12.31 -16.48
N ALA A 107 47.67 -12.35 -15.81
CA ALA A 107 47.97 -11.49 -14.66
C ALA A 107 48.12 -10.01 -15.10
N GLN A 108 48.77 -9.75 -16.24
CA GLN A 108 48.88 -8.40 -16.80
C GLN A 108 47.50 -7.83 -17.14
N LEU A 109 46.61 -8.60 -17.77
CA LEU A 109 45.26 -8.16 -18.10
C LEU A 109 44.45 -7.76 -16.85
N ALA A 110 44.60 -8.50 -15.75
CA ALA A 110 43.99 -8.14 -14.47
C ALA A 110 44.58 -6.84 -13.88
N ALA A 111 45.91 -6.69 -13.93
CA ALA A 111 46.58 -5.47 -13.46
C ALA A 111 46.19 -4.24 -14.29
N ASP A 112 46.17 -4.35 -15.61
CA ASP A 112 45.79 -3.31 -16.57
C ASP A 112 44.32 -2.87 -16.39
N ALA A 113 43.43 -3.80 -16.05
CA ALA A 113 42.04 -3.52 -15.72
C ALA A 113 41.85 -2.80 -14.38
N GLY A 114 42.91 -2.63 -13.58
CA GLY A 114 42.83 -2.07 -12.23
C GLY A 114 42.28 -3.05 -11.19
N MET A 115 42.46 -4.37 -11.38
CA MET A 115 42.15 -5.33 -10.33
C MET A 115 43.32 -5.40 -9.33
N LYS A 116 43.05 -5.86 -8.10
CA LYS A 116 44.06 -6.01 -7.03
C LYS A 116 44.24 -7.45 -6.56
N TYR A 117 43.39 -8.35 -7.05
CA TYR A 117 43.45 -9.77 -6.74
C TYR A 117 42.80 -10.59 -7.86
N MET A 118 43.17 -11.87 -7.93
CA MET A 118 42.60 -12.84 -8.87
C MET A 118 42.19 -14.10 -8.12
N VAL A 119 41.05 -14.68 -8.44
CA VAL A 119 40.56 -15.96 -7.90
C VAL A 119 40.28 -16.90 -9.07
N ILE A 120 40.86 -18.11 -9.07
CA ILE A 120 40.65 -19.11 -10.13
C ILE A 120 40.07 -20.42 -9.57
N THR A 121 39.18 -21.07 -10.32
CA THR A 121 38.68 -22.43 -10.04
C THR A 121 39.81 -23.45 -10.01
N SER A 122 40.33 -23.79 -8.83
CA SER A 122 41.31 -24.88 -8.68
C SER A 122 40.68 -26.25 -8.88
N LYS A 123 39.41 -26.40 -8.48
CA LYS A 123 38.52 -27.52 -8.81
C LYS A 123 37.08 -27.02 -8.84
N HIS A 124 36.35 -27.27 -9.92
CA HIS A 124 34.92 -26.97 -10.05
C HIS A 124 34.06 -28.24 -9.78
N HIS A 125 32.73 -28.16 -9.87
CA HIS A 125 31.82 -29.26 -9.54
C HIS A 125 31.97 -30.51 -10.41
N ASP A 126 32.60 -30.41 -11.58
CA ASP A 126 32.99 -31.55 -12.44
C ASP A 126 34.17 -32.35 -11.87
N GLY A 127 34.71 -31.95 -10.72
CA GLY A 127 35.72 -32.68 -9.96
C GLY A 127 37.14 -32.56 -10.51
N PHE A 128 37.34 -31.91 -11.65
CA PHE A 128 38.63 -31.86 -12.33
C PHE A 128 39.55 -30.83 -11.65
N ALA A 129 40.71 -31.28 -11.16
CA ALA A 129 41.70 -30.40 -10.56
C ALA A 129 42.61 -29.76 -11.62
N LEU A 130 42.73 -28.43 -11.62
CA LEU A 130 43.65 -27.67 -12.48
C LEU A 130 45.12 -27.71 -12.01
N PHE A 131 45.42 -28.53 -11.01
CA PHE A 131 46.73 -28.74 -10.41
C PHE A 131 46.98 -30.25 -10.30
N PRO A 132 48.25 -30.73 -10.34
CA PRO A 132 48.55 -32.15 -10.09
C PRO A 132 48.16 -32.52 -8.66
N SER A 133 47.39 -33.57 -8.45
CA SER A 133 46.89 -33.98 -7.14
C SER A 133 47.39 -35.39 -6.78
N ASP A 134 47.78 -35.60 -5.53
CA ASP A 134 48.34 -36.89 -5.10
C ASP A 134 47.22 -37.88 -4.74
N VAL A 135 45.96 -37.42 -4.67
CA VAL A 135 44.78 -38.20 -4.23
C VAL A 135 43.74 -38.49 -5.31
N THR A 136 43.89 -37.97 -6.53
CA THR A 136 43.02 -38.31 -7.66
C THR A 136 43.81 -38.45 -8.96
N LYS A 137 43.25 -39.14 -9.95
CA LYS A 137 43.73 -39.15 -11.33
C LYS A 137 42.86 -38.29 -12.27
N TRP A 138 41.87 -37.61 -11.72
CA TRP A 138 41.01 -36.69 -12.44
C TRP A 138 41.54 -35.25 -12.32
N ASP A 139 42.71 -35.02 -12.90
CA ASP A 139 43.41 -33.74 -12.88
C ASP A 139 44.14 -33.42 -14.20
N ILE A 140 44.73 -32.22 -14.27
CA ILE A 140 45.46 -31.72 -15.44
C ILE A 140 46.76 -32.48 -15.77
N ALA A 141 47.37 -33.16 -14.79
CA ALA A 141 48.64 -33.84 -14.95
C ALA A 141 48.47 -35.27 -15.48
N ASP A 142 47.43 -35.97 -15.01
CA ASP A 142 47.16 -37.38 -15.33
C ASP A 142 46.09 -37.57 -16.43
N ALA A 143 45.04 -36.74 -16.47
CA ALA A 143 43.90 -36.95 -17.38
C ALA A 143 43.91 -36.09 -18.66
N SER A 144 44.74 -35.03 -18.73
CA SER A 144 44.90 -34.18 -19.92
C SER A 144 46.26 -34.38 -20.59
N PRO A 145 46.34 -34.37 -21.94
CA PRO A 145 47.61 -34.32 -22.68
C PRO A 145 48.49 -33.10 -22.37
N TYR A 146 47.98 -32.08 -21.68
CA TYR A 146 48.78 -30.92 -21.27
C TYR A 146 49.81 -31.28 -20.18
N GLY A 147 49.46 -32.16 -19.25
CA GLY A 147 50.38 -32.82 -18.31
C GLY A 147 51.11 -31.88 -17.33
N LYS A 148 50.62 -30.65 -17.10
CA LYS A 148 51.33 -29.61 -16.34
C LYS A 148 50.38 -28.81 -15.45
N ASP A 149 50.92 -28.33 -14.33
CA ASP A 149 50.25 -27.44 -13.39
C ASP A 149 49.86 -26.10 -14.04
N LEU A 150 48.59 -25.70 -13.91
CA LEU A 150 48.07 -24.40 -14.35
C LEU A 150 48.05 -23.37 -13.20
N ILE A 151 47.97 -23.81 -11.95
CA ILE A 151 47.78 -22.94 -10.79
C ILE A 151 49.11 -22.30 -10.35
N GLY A 152 50.18 -23.09 -10.24
CA GLY A 152 51.50 -22.61 -9.80
C GLY A 152 52.04 -21.44 -10.65
N PRO A 153 52.03 -21.54 -11.99
CA PRO A 153 52.43 -20.44 -12.87
C PRO A 153 51.58 -19.17 -12.68
N LEU A 154 50.25 -19.27 -12.59
CA LEU A 154 49.38 -18.11 -12.36
C LEU A 154 49.64 -17.44 -11.00
N ALA A 155 49.83 -18.25 -9.96
CA ALA A 155 50.11 -17.78 -8.61
C ALA A 155 51.45 -17.05 -8.51
N LYS A 156 52.40 -17.34 -9.41
CA LYS A 156 53.66 -16.60 -9.56
C LYS A 156 53.45 -15.31 -10.36
N ALA A 157 52.78 -15.39 -11.51
CA ALA A 157 52.51 -14.25 -12.39
C ALA A 157 51.69 -13.15 -11.69
N ALA A 158 50.60 -13.52 -11.01
CA ALA A 158 49.76 -12.60 -10.24
C ALA A 158 50.59 -11.83 -9.19
N ARG A 159 51.45 -12.53 -8.45
CA ARG A 159 52.33 -11.91 -7.43
C ARG A 159 53.42 -11.03 -8.04
N ALA A 160 53.94 -11.37 -9.22
CA ALA A 160 54.87 -10.53 -9.96
C ALA A 160 54.22 -9.19 -10.39
N GLN A 161 52.92 -9.21 -10.69
CA GLN A 161 52.09 -8.03 -10.96
C GLN A 161 51.59 -7.32 -9.69
N GLY A 162 52.01 -7.75 -8.49
CA GLY A 162 51.58 -7.18 -7.21
C GLY A 162 50.12 -7.49 -6.83
N LEU A 163 49.48 -8.45 -7.51
CA LEU A 163 48.13 -8.92 -7.22
C LEU A 163 48.16 -9.96 -6.09
N LYS A 164 47.13 -9.93 -5.24
CA LYS A 164 46.86 -11.05 -4.32
C LYS A 164 46.25 -12.22 -5.08
N PHE A 165 46.56 -13.45 -4.66
CA PHE A 165 46.18 -14.65 -5.40
C PHE A 165 45.25 -15.53 -4.58
N GLY A 166 44.08 -15.85 -5.12
CA GLY A 166 43.06 -16.67 -4.49
C GLY A 166 42.70 -17.90 -5.31
N LEU A 167 42.11 -18.89 -4.64
CA LEU A 167 41.60 -20.10 -5.27
C LEU A 167 40.13 -20.29 -4.91
N TYR A 168 39.33 -20.67 -5.90
CA TYR A 168 38.03 -21.29 -5.72
C TYR A 168 38.22 -22.79 -5.54
N TYR A 169 37.43 -23.42 -4.66
CA TYR A 169 37.36 -24.87 -4.55
C TYR A 169 35.93 -25.35 -4.27
N SER A 170 35.41 -26.23 -5.15
CA SER A 170 34.15 -26.95 -4.94
C SER A 170 34.34 -28.07 -3.92
N GLN A 171 34.09 -27.77 -2.63
CA GLN A 171 34.37 -28.71 -1.55
C GLN A 171 33.40 -29.88 -1.47
N ALA A 172 32.11 -29.61 -1.70
CA ALA A 172 31.05 -30.57 -1.46
C ALA A 172 30.59 -31.25 -2.74
N GLN A 173 30.43 -30.49 -3.82
CA GLN A 173 30.05 -31.03 -5.11
C GLN A 173 31.26 -31.57 -5.88
N ASP A 174 31.15 -32.82 -6.30
CA ASP A 174 32.07 -33.49 -7.21
C ASP A 174 31.25 -34.53 -7.99
N TRP A 175 30.89 -34.19 -9.23
CA TRP A 175 29.99 -34.99 -10.06
C TRP A 175 30.68 -36.18 -10.73
N ASN A 176 31.98 -36.37 -10.50
CA ASN A 176 32.79 -37.40 -11.14
C ASN A 176 33.42 -38.38 -10.12
N HIS A 177 33.55 -37.99 -8.84
CA HIS A 177 34.01 -38.87 -7.78
C HIS A 177 32.85 -39.57 -7.03
N PRO A 178 32.91 -40.89 -6.78
CA PRO A 178 31.95 -41.60 -5.93
C PRO A 178 31.77 -40.94 -4.55
N GLY A 179 30.53 -40.63 -4.17
CA GLY A 179 30.19 -39.97 -2.91
C GLY A 179 30.33 -38.44 -2.89
N GLY A 180 30.84 -37.82 -3.97
CA GLY A 180 30.74 -36.38 -4.17
C GLY A 180 29.27 -35.95 -4.29
N ALA A 181 28.90 -34.80 -3.74
CA ALA A 181 27.50 -34.39 -3.76
C ALA A 181 27.07 -33.89 -5.16
N ALA A 182 25.80 -34.08 -5.51
CA ALA A 182 25.21 -33.42 -6.68
C ALA A 182 23.91 -32.69 -6.32
N SER A 183 23.88 -31.39 -6.61
CA SER A 183 22.65 -30.60 -6.58
C SER A 183 21.66 -31.14 -7.62
N GLY A 184 20.45 -31.49 -7.16
CA GLY A 184 19.44 -32.19 -7.96
C GLY A 184 19.56 -33.73 -7.97
N GLY A 185 20.50 -34.31 -7.21
CA GLY A 185 20.72 -35.75 -7.13
C GLY A 185 21.64 -36.30 -8.22
N HIS A 186 22.13 -37.53 -7.99
CA HIS A 186 22.95 -38.26 -8.95
C HIS A 186 22.14 -38.67 -10.19
N TRP A 187 22.83 -38.85 -11.31
CA TRP A 187 22.26 -39.34 -12.58
C TRP A 187 23.08 -40.46 -13.21
N ASP A 188 24.23 -40.79 -12.62
CA ASP A 188 25.12 -41.86 -13.02
C ASP A 188 25.50 -42.66 -11.76
N THR A 189 25.46 -43.98 -11.83
CA THR A 189 25.81 -44.85 -10.70
C THR A 189 27.30 -44.78 -10.33
N ALA A 190 28.16 -44.26 -11.20
CA ALA A 190 29.54 -43.92 -10.86
C ALA A 190 29.67 -42.82 -9.78
N GLN A 191 28.60 -42.05 -9.54
CA GLN A 191 28.55 -41.01 -8.50
C GLN A 191 28.19 -41.59 -7.12
N ASP A 192 27.66 -42.81 -7.04
CA ASP A 192 27.18 -43.40 -5.79
C ASP A 192 28.34 -43.79 -4.87
N GLY A 193 28.30 -43.29 -3.63
CA GLY A 193 29.35 -43.52 -2.64
C GLY A 193 29.07 -42.78 -1.33
N ASP A 194 30.06 -42.77 -0.44
CA ASP A 194 29.96 -42.12 0.86
C ASP A 194 30.61 -40.72 0.86
N MET A 195 29.83 -39.71 1.24
CA MET A 195 30.29 -38.31 1.22
C MET A 195 31.32 -38.00 2.31
N ASP A 196 31.24 -38.63 3.49
CA ASP A 196 32.24 -38.41 4.54
C ASP A 196 33.60 -38.98 4.13
N ARG A 197 33.58 -40.09 3.39
CA ARG A 197 34.74 -40.70 2.78
C ARG A 197 35.32 -39.81 1.68
N TYR A 198 34.52 -39.33 0.73
CA TYR A 198 34.97 -38.36 -0.29
C TYR A 198 35.58 -37.10 0.36
N LEU A 199 34.97 -36.55 1.42
CA LEU A 199 35.51 -35.39 2.12
C LEU A 199 36.88 -35.68 2.76
N LYS A 200 37.06 -36.86 3.39
CA LYS A 200 38.30 -37.24 4.09
C LYS A 200 39.43 -37.69 3.15
N GLU A 201 39.10 -38.36 2.06
CA GLU A 201 40.06 -38.96 1.13
C GLU A 201 40.41 -38.05 -0.06
N ILE A 202 39.49 -37.18 -0.49
CA ILE A 202 39.69 -36.28 -1.64
C ILE A 202 39.67 -34.80 -1.22
N ALA A 203 38.55 -34.30 -0.69
CA ALA A 203 38.37 -32.85 -0.57
C ALA A 203 39.33 -32.18 0.44
N VAL A 204 39.43 -32.74 1.65
CA VAL A 204 40.33 -32.23 2.70
C VAL A 204 41.81 -32.37 2.32
N PRO A 205 42.28 -33.51 1.75
CA PRO A 205 43.63 -33.61 1.21
C PRO A 205 43.92 -32.63 0.07
N GLN A 206 43.01 -32.47 -0.91
CA GLN A 206 43.21 -31.49 -1.99
C GLN A 206 43.24 -30.04 -1.51
N VAL A 207 42.40 -29.67 -0.54
CA VAL A 207 42.50 -28.34 0.08
C VAL A 207 43.85 -28.16 0.78
N ARG A 208 44.38 -29.21 1.44
CA ARG A 208 45.75 -29.16 1.98
C ARG A 208 46.80 -29.00 0.88
N GLU A 209 46.69 -29.72 -0.24
CA GLU A 209 47.59 -29.59 -1.40
C GLU A 209 47.63 -28.15 -1.92
N ILE A 210 46.48 -27.55 -2.22
CA ILE A 210 46.45 -26.18 -2.79
C ILE A 210 46.91 -25.12 -1.78
N LEU A 211 46.58 -25.27 -0.50
CA LEU A 211 47.07 -24.38 0.54
C LEU A 211 48.60 -24.49 0.65
N THR A 212 49.15 -25.70 0.82
CA THR A 212 50.60 -25.89 1.01
C THR A 212 51.42 -25.50 -0.21
N ARG A 213 50.98 -25.88 -1.43
CA ARG A 213 51.71 -25.65 -2.68
C ARG A 213 51.62 -24.20 -3.16
N TYR A 214 50.44 -23.58 -3.08
CA TYR A 214 50.19 -22.28 -3.72
C TYR A 214 50.03 -21.09 -2.76
N LYS A 215 49.76 -21.35 -1.47
CA LYS A 215 49.62 -20.33 -0.40
C LYS A 215 48.70 -19.16 -0.76
N PRO A 216 47.44 -19.41 -1.13
CA PRO A 216 46.52 -18.37 -1.56
C PRO A 216 46.17 -17.39 -0.42
N ASP A 217 45.96 -16.12 -0.78
CA ASP A 217 45.44 -15.06 0.08
C ASP A 217 43.91 -15.17 0.31
N ILE A 218 43.19 -15.85 -0.60
CA ILE A 218 41.74 -16.10 -0.54
C ILE A 218 41.47 -17.59 -0.84
N LEU A 219 40.63 -18.25 -0.03
CA LEU A 219 39.99 -19.51 -0.41
C LEU A 219 38.46 -19.32 -0.51
N TRP A 220 37.94 -19.42 -1.72
CA TRP A 220 36.55 -19.18 -2.07
C TRP A 220 35.81 -20.51 -2.19
N TRP A 221 34.88 -20.78 -1.27
CA TRP A 221 34.11 -22.02 -1.24
C TRP A 221 32.87 -21.94 -2.13
N ASP A 222 32.31 -23.10 -2.52
CA ASP A 222 31.09 -23.10 -3.31
C ASP A 222 30.12 -24.25 -3.04
N THR A 223 28.83 -23.97 -3.29
CA THR A 223 27.69 -24.90 -3.26
C THR A 223 27.77 -25.92 -2.10
N PRO A 224 27.42 -25.53 -0.87
CA PRO A 224 27.50 -26.39 0.32
C PRO A 224 26.43 -27.49 0.39
N THR A 225 26.15 -28.16 -0.73
CA THR A 225 25.23 -29.28 -0.84
C THR A 225 25.63 -30.36 0.15
N ASN A 226 24.70 -30.78 1.02
CA ASN A 226 24.91 -31.80 2.05
C ASN A 226 26.03 -31.49 3.08
N MET A 227 26.51 -30.25 3.20
CA MET A 227 27.50 -29.86 4.21
C MET A 227 26.86 -29.63 5.58
N SER A 228 27.03 -30.59 6.48
CA SER A 228 26.75 -30.43 7.92
C SER A 228 27.86 -29.62 8.61
N LYS A 229 27.63 -29.30 9.89
CA LYS A 229 28.60 -28.62 10.73
C LYS A 229 29.88 -29.46 10.90
N GLU A 230 29.72 -30.74 11.20
CA GLU A 230 30.79 -31.71 11.42
C GLU A 230 31.64 -31.89 10.16
N ARG A 231 31.00 -31.84 8.98
CA ARG A 231 31.67 -31.85 7.67
C ARG A 231 32.49 -30.58 7.41
N ALA A 232 31.98 -29.41 7.79
CA ALA A 232 32.71 -28.14 7.69
C ALA A 232 33.89 -28.08 8.67
N GLU A 233 33.74 -28.65 9.88
CA GLU A 233 34.79 -28.73 10.90
C GLU A 233 36.05 -29.50 10.43
N LEU A 234 35.91 -30.44 9.49
CA LEU A 234 37.06 -31.18 8.89
C LEU A 234 38.07 -30.27 8.19
N PHE A 235 37.65 -29.11 7.66
CA PHE A 235 38.51 -28.16 6.96
C PHE A 235 39.20 -27.17 7.90
N MET A 236 38.65 -26.92 9.09
CA MET A 236 39.17 -25.89 10.02
C MET A 236 40.65 -26.07 10.39
N PRO A 237 41.17 -27.28 10.66
CA PRO A 237 42.59 -27.46 11.01
C PRO A 237 43.57 -27.05 9.90
N LEU A 238 43.13 -27.02 8.63
CA LEU A 238 44.00 -26.68 7.49
C LEU A 238 44.41 -25.21 7.48
N PHE A 239 43.63 -24.33 8.11
CA PHE A 239 43.88 -22.88 8.15
C PHE A 239 44.89 -22.45 9.22
N LYS A 240 45.26 -23.35 10.14
CA LYS A 240 46.19 -23.06 11.24
C LYS A 240 47.52 -22.49 10.75
N ASP A 241 48.02 -23.01 9.62
CA ASP A 241 49.31 -22.63 9.05
C ASP A 241 49.20 -21.48 8.02
N GLN A 242 47.99 -20.92 7.82
CA GLN A 242 47.71 -19.74 7.00
C GLN A 242 46.73 -18.79 7.72
N PRO A 243 47.12 -18.21 8.87
CA PRO A 243 46.22 -17.38 9.69
C PRO A 243 45.73 -16.10 9.00
N ASP A 244 46.35 -15.69 7.89
CA ASP A 244 46.00 -14.48 7.13
C ASP A 244 44.99 -14.73 5.99
N ILE A 245 44.66 -15.99 5.66
CA ILE A 245 43.80 -16.31 4.51
C ILE A 245 42.35 -15.87 4.73
N ILE A 246 41.75 -15.28 3.71
CA ILE A 246 40.35 -14.81 3.72
C ILE A 246 39.44 -15.89 3.14
N THR A 247 38.29 -16.15 3.78
CA THR A 247 37.28 -17.10 3.26
C THR A 247 35.88 -16.50 3.15
N ASN A 248 35.09 -17.02 2.21
CA ASN A 248 33.69 -16.62 2.03
C ASN A 248 32.72 -17.49 2.86
N ASN A 249 31.45 -17.10 2.88
CA ASN A 249 30.37 -17.77 3.63
C ASN A 249 29.86 -19.10 3.05
N ARG A 250 30.51 -19.70 2.03
CA ARG A 250 29.92 -20.79 1.23
C ARG A 250 30.41 -22.21 1.59
N LEU A 251 31.18 -22.38 2.66
CA LEU A 251 31.64 -23.70 3.12
C LEU A 251 30.47 -24.62 3.54
N GLY A 252 29.42 -24.07 4.16
CA GLY A 252 28.28 -24.82 4.68
C GLY A 252 28.32 -25.06 6.19
N GLY A 253 27.43 -25.90 6.73
CA GLY A 253 27.44 -26.28 8.14
C GLY A 253 27.20 -25.14 9.16
N GLY A 254 26.73 -23.96 8.72
CA GLY A 254 26.65 -22.76 9.55
C GLY A 254 27.96 -21.98 9.67
N TYR A 255 29.02 -22.38 8.95
CA TYR A 255 30.26 -21.63 8.83
C TYR A 255 29.98 -20.25 8.25
N ARG A 256 30.48 -19.20 8.91
CA ARG A 256 30.26 -17.83 8.45
C ARG A 256 31.31 -17.37 7.45
N GLY A 257 32.60 -17.69 7.63
CA GLY A 257 33.68 -17.05 6.87
C GLY A 257 33.82 -15.56 7.18
N ASP A 258 34.74 -14.88 6.50
CA ASP A 258 34.95 -13.44 6.63
C ASP A 258 33.86 -12.66 5.89
N THR A 259 33.58 -13.02 4.62
CA THR A 259 32.70 -12.24 3.72
C THR A 259 31.33 -12.88 3.47
N GLU A 260 30.29 -12.05 3.32
CA GLU A 260 29.04 -12.47 2.68
C GLU A 260 29.21 -12.53 1.16
N THR A 261 28.56 -13.49 0.50
CA THR A 261 28.60 -13.68 -0.96
C THR A 261 27.23 -13.50 -1.62
N PRO A 262 26.73 -12.26 -1.82
CA PRO A 262 25.55 -11.98 -2.65
C PRO A 262 25.87 -12.17 -4.15
N GLU A 263 26.00 -13.43 -4.57
CA GLU A 263 26.27 -13.83 -5.97
C GLU A 263 25.25 -13.20 -6.94
N GLN A 264 25.74 -12.59 -8.03
CA GLN A 264 24.94 -11.97 -9.10
C GLN A 264 23.97 -10.86 -8.64
N HIS A 265 24.04 -10.40 -7.39
CA HIS A 265 23.09 -9.44 -6.81
C HIS A 265 23.79 -8.37 -5.98
N ILE A 266 23.55 -7.09 -6.29
CA ILE A 266 24.04 -5.99 -5.43
C ILE A 266 22.98 -5.70 -4.36
N PRO A 267 23.27 -5.87 -3.05
CA PRO A 267 22.33 -5.53 -1.99
C PRO A 267 21.91 -4.06 -2.07
N ALA A 268 20.65 -3.74 -1.76
CA ALA A 268 20.13 -2.38 -1.89
C ALA A 268 20.90 -1.35 -1.03
N THR A 269 21.32 -1.74 0.17
CA THR A 269 22.00 -0.87 1.15
C THR A 269 23.39 -1.36 1.57
N GLY A 270 23.93 -2.40 0.92
CA GLY A 270 25.05 -3.17 1.45
C GLY A 270 24.73 -3.91 2.76
N TYR A 271 25.73 -4.58 3.32
CA TYR A 271 25.70 -5.12 4.69
C TYR A 271 26.50 -4.17 5.59
N LYS A 272 25.89 -3.69 6.68
CA LYS A 272 26.51 -2.68 7.56
C LYS A 272 27.54 -3.27 8.51
N ASP A 273 27.24 -4.45 9.04
CA ASP A 273 27.97 -5.08 10.14
C ASP A 273 28.88 -6.22 9.65
N ARG A 274 29.19 -6.24 8.34
CA ARG A 274 29.93 -7.34 7.70
C ARG A 274 30.53 -6.96 6.34
N ASP A 275 31.74 -7.45 6.07
CA ASP A 275 32.35 -7.39 4.73
C ASP A 275 31.59 -8.28 3.74
N TRP A 276 31.55 -7.88 2.46
CA TRP A 276 30.80 -8.60 1.44
C TRP A 276 31.35 -8.42 0.04
N GLU A 277 31.28 -9.49 -0.75
CA GLU A 277 31.79 -9.57 -2.11
C GLU A 277 30.69 -9.98 -3.08
N VAL A 278 30.44 -9.14 -4.09
CA VAL A 278 29.61 -9.53 -5.23
C VAL A 278 30.50 -10.15 -6.28
N CYS A 279 30.28 -11.42 -6.58
CA CYS A 279 30.75 -12.04 -7.81
C CYS A 279 29.71 -11.87 -8.93
N MET A 280 30.14 -11.52 -10.15
CA MET A 280 29.28 -11.54 -11.35
C MET A 280 30.03 -11.97 -12.61
N THR A 281 29.26 -12.42 -13.62
CA THR A 281 29.72 -12.78 -14.96
C THR A 281 29.73 -11.60 -15.93
N MET A 282 30.62 -11.59 -16.92
CA MET A 282 30.56 -10.61 -18.02
C MET A 282 29.45 -10.90 -19.04
N ASN A 283 29.05 -12.16 -19.22
CA ASN A 283 27.91 -12.61 -20.03
C ASN A 283 26.90 -13.37 -19.14
N ASP A 284 26.14 -14.34 -19.65
CA ASP A 284 25.14 -15.09 -18.88
C ASP A 284 25.71 -16.34 -18.17
N THR A 285 26.99 -16.68 -18.37
CA THR A 285 27.63 -17.89 -17.81
C THR A 285 28.95 -17.63 -17.08
N TRP A 286 29.34 -18.53 -16.15
CA TRP A 286 30.65 -18.42 -15.49
C TRP A 286 31.75 -19.04 -16.37
N GLY A 287 31.55 -20.28 -16.78
CA GLY A 287 32.43 -20.97 -17.73
C GLY A 287 32.18 -20.56 -19.17
N TYR A 288 33.18 -20.79 -20.04
CA TYR A 288 33.07 -20.53 -21.48
C TYR A 288 31.92 -21.32 -22.12
N LYS A 289 31.06 -20.62 -22.85
CA LYS A 289 29.92 -21.17 -23.59
C LYS A 289 29.91 -20.57 -25.01
N SER A 290 29.95 -21.43 -26.03
CA SER A 290 30.33 -21.02 -27.40
C SER A 290 29.30 -20.13 -28.12
N TYR A 291 28.07 -20.09 -27.62
CA TYR A 291 26.95 -19.34 -28.17
C TYR A 291 26.34 -18.33 -27.17
N ASP A 292 27.02 -18.07 -26.04
CA ASP A 292 26.66 -16.99 -25.13
C ASP A 292 27.40 -15.70 -25.53
N HIS A 293 26.71 -14.88 -26.33
CA HIS A 293 27.18 -13.57 -26.78
C HIS A 293 26.48 -12.42 -26.04
N ASN A 294 25.77 -12.67 -24.93
CA ASN A 294 25.02 -11.66 -24.19
C ASN A 294 25.94 -10.86 -23.25
N TRP A 295 26.93 -10.21 -23.83
CA TRP A 295 27.97 -9.51 -23.10
C TRP A 295 27.46 -8.19 -22.49
N LYS A 296 27.59 -8.05 -21.17
CA LYS A 296 27.40 -6.78 -20.45
C LYS A 296 28.31 -5.71 -21.05
N SER A 297 27.84 -4.48 -21.12
CA SER A 297 28.64 -3.36 -21.63
C SER A 297 29.62 -2.86 -20.57
N THR A 298 30.71 -2.22 -20.99
CA THR A 298 31.64 -1.51 -20.10
C THR A 298 30.90 -0.50 -19.21
N ALA A 299 29.82 0.12 -19.72
CA ALA A 299 28.98 1.01 -18.95
C ALA A 299 28.29 0.32 -17.77
N ASP A 300 27.67 -0.85 -18.02
CA ASP A 300 27.08 -1.65 -16.94
C ASP A 300 28.14 -2.09 -15.91
N LEU A 301 29.32 -2.53 -16.37
CA LEU A 301 30.41 -2.97 -15.48
C LEU A 301 30.93 -1.83 -14.58
N LEU A 302 31.15 -0.64 -15.12
CA LEU A 302 31.59 0.54 -14.34
C LEU A 302 30.50 1.04 -13.38
N HIS A 303 29.23 1.04 -13.80
CA HIS A 303 28.10 1.40 -12.93
C HIS A 303 27.95 0.41 -11.77
N LYS A 304 28.12 -0.90 -12.01
CA LYS A 304 28.13 -1.92 -10.95
C LYS A 304 29.30 -1.74 -9.99
N LEU A 305 30.53 -1.52 -10.49
CA LEU A 305 31.70 -1.27 -9.64
C LEU A 305 31.46 -0.08 -8.70
N CYS A 306 30.98 1.06 -9.24
CA CYS A 306 30.65 2.25 -8.46
C CYS A 306 29.51 1.99 -7.45
N ASP A 307 28.43 1.31 -7.86
CA ASP A 307 27.30 0.98 -6.97
C ASP A 307 27.72 0.07 -5.81
N ILE A 308 28.48 -0.99 -6.08
CA ILE A 308 29.00 -1.94 -5.06
C ILE A 308 29.89 -1.22 -4.05
N VAL A 309 30.87 -0.44 -4.53
CA VAL A 309 31.84 0.23 -3.68
C VAL A 309 31.19 1.38 -2.89
N SER A 310 30.22 2.10 -3.47
CA SER A 310 29.42 3.11 -2.75
C SER A 310 28.58 2.54 -1.61
N LYS A 311 28.36 1.21 -1.59
CA LYS A 311 27.70 0.46 -0.52
C LYS A 311 28.68 -0.30 0.38
N GLY A 312 29.98 -0.13 0.16
CA GLY A 312 31.08 -0.66 0.98
C GLY A 312 31.65 -2.01 0.56
N GLY A 313 31.04 -2.71 -0.39
CA GLY A 313 31.46 -4.05 -0.83
C GLY A 313 32.64 -4.06 -1.79
N ASN A 314 33.03 -5.27 -2.20
CA ASN A 314 33.98 -5.53 -3.27
C ASN A 314 33.30 -6.19 -4.48
N PHE A 315 33.86 -5.97 -5.67
CA PHE A 315 33.38 -6.55 -6.93
C PHE A 315 34.39 -7.56 -7.50
N LEU A 316 33.97 -8.81 -7.65
CA LEU A 316 34.74 -9.92 -8.20
C LEU A 316 34.19 -10.30 -9.58
N LEU A 317 34.82 -9.81 -10.65
CA LEU A 317 34.29 -9.89 -12.01
C LEU A 317 34.87 -11.07 -12.78
N ASN A 318 34.00 -11.94 -13.30
CA ASN A 318 34.38 -13.22 -13.89
C ASN A 318 34.66 -13.20 -15.40
N ILE A 319 35.71 -13.93 -15.79
CA ILE A 319 35.96 -14.39 -17.16
C ILE A 319 35.86 -15.92 -17.28
N GLY A 320 35.44 -16.39 -18.45
CA GLY A 320 35.41 -17.81 -18.83
C GLY A 320 36.36 -18.11 -19.99
N PRO A 321 37.58 -18.62 -19.75
CA PRO A 321 38.56 -18.95 -20.81
C PRO A 321 38.18 -20.20 -21.63
N ARG A 322 38.67 -20.26 -22.86
CA ARG A 322 38.50 -21.38 -23.81
C ARG A 322 39.39 -22.59 -23.43
N PRO A 323 39.14 -23.80 -23.96
CA PRO A 323 39.96 -24.98 -23.68
C PRO A 323 41.45 -24.82 -23.96
N ASP A 324 41.81 -23.99 -24.96
CA ASP A 324 43.20 -23.75 -25.35
C ASP A 324 43.92 -22.73 -24.46
N GLY A 325 43.24 -22.14 -23.46
CA GLY A 325 43.80 -21.12 -22.58
C GLY A 325 43.66 -19.68 -23.08
N THR A 326 42.98 -19.46 -24.21
CA THR A 326 42.67 -18.09 -24.65
C THR A 326 41.43 -17.53 -23.93
N ILE A 327 41.51 -16.25 -23.53
CA ILE A 327 40.36 -15.51 -23.00
C ILE A 327 39.54 -14.99 -24.19
N PRO A 328 38.19 -15.04 -24.17
CA PRO A 328 37.36 -14.40 -25.20
C PRO A 328 37.71 -12.92 -25.39
N GLN A 329 37.83 -12.49 -26.66
CA GLN A 329 38.26 -11.13 -26.99
C GLN A 329 37.34 -10.07 -26.38
N GLU A 330 36.04 -10.36 -26.34
CA GLU A 330 35.04 -9.47 -25.78
C GLU A 330 35.28 -9.15 -24.29
N SER A 331 35.84 -10.10 -23.53
CA SER A 331 36.26 -9.90 -22.14
C SER A 331 37.53 -9.06 -22.05
N ILE A 332 38.50 -9.28 -22.95
CA ILE A 332 39.75 -8.52 -23.03
C ILE A 332 39.45 -7.05 -23.32
N ASP A 333 38.61 -6.78 -24.33
CA ASP A 333 38.22 -5.41 -24.74
C ASP A 333 37.60 -4.64 -23.56
N ARG A 334 36.64 -5.26 -22.86
CA ARG A 334 35.95 -4.68 -21.70
C ARG A 334 36.90 -4.42 -20.53
N LEU A 335 37.83 -5.34 -20.26
CA LEU A 335 38.83 -5.17 -19.21
C LEU A 335 39.80 -4.03 -19.52
N HIS A 336 40.24 -3.87 -20.77
CA HIS A 336 41.03 -2.71 -21.19
C HIS A 336 40.25 -1.40 -21.13
N GLU A 337 38.96 -1.38 -21.46
CA GLU A 337 38.13 -0.18 -21.33
C GLU A 337 37.88 0.22 -19.87
N VAL A 338 37.59 -0.75 -18.99
CA VAL A 338 37.55 -0.52 -17.52
C VAL A 338 38.91 -0.04 -17.02
N GLY A 339 40.02 -0.61 -17.50
CA GLY A 339 41.38 -0.20 -17.17
C GLY A 339 41.68 1.26 -17.52
N LYS A 340 41.30 1.71 -18.72
CA LYS A 340 41.42 3.13 -19.13
C LYS A 340 40.71 4.07 -18.15
N TRP A 341 39.51 3.71 -17.70
CA TRP A 341 38.77 4.48 -16.69
C TRP A 341 39.45 4.45 -15.31
N MET A 342 39.88 3.26 -14.87
CA MET A 342 40.55 3.07 -13.57
C MET A 342 41.87 3.85 -13.48
N ASN A 343 42.62 3.97 -14.57
CA ASN A 343 43.87 4.75 -14.63
C ASN A 343 43.67 6.24 -14.27
N VAL A 344 42.47 6.79 -14.49
CA VAL A 344 42.13 8.19 -14.12
C VAL A 344 41.38 8.25 -12.79
N ASN A 345 40.42 7.35 -12.59
CA ASN A 345 39.38 7.52 -11.57
C ASN A 345 39.50 6.60 -10.34
N SER A 346 40.51 5.72 -10.29
CA SER A 346 40.67 4.72 -9.23
C SER A 346 40.81 5.27 -7.80
N GLU A 347 41.16 6.55 -7.62
CA GLU A 347 41.14 7.19 -6.29
C GLU A 347 39.73 7.16 -5.66
N SER A 348 38.68 7.14 -6.48
CA SER A 348 37.27 7.01 -6.06
C SER A 348 36.84 5.58 -5.73
N ILE A 349 37.70 4.59 -5.98
CA ILE A 349 37.44 3.17 -5.74
C ILE A 349 38.28 2.67 -4.57
N TYR A 350 39.60 2.60 -4.72
CA TYR A 350 40.46 1.93 -3.73
C TYR A 350 40.50 2.65 -2.39
N GLY A 351 40.43 1.88 -1.30
CA GLY A 351 40.45 2.40 0.07
C GLY A 351 39.31 3.35 0.41
N THR A 352 38.21 3.32 -0.36
CA THR A 352 36.99 4.06 -0.02
C THR A 352 36.03 3.22 0.81
N THR A 353 35.12 3.90 1.50
CA THR A 353 34.04 3.32 2.31
C THR A 353 32.68 3.80 1.81
N ALA A 354 31.61 3.17 2.30
CA ALA A 354 30.25 3.42 1.86
C ALA A 354 29.81 4.89 2.00
N SER A 355 28.96 5.32 1.04
CA SER A 355 28.30 6.62 0.97
C SER A 355 27.80 7.11 2.34
N PRO A 356 27.94 8.40 2.68
CA PRO A 356 27.27 8.96 3.85
C PRO A 356 25.78 9.26 3.60
N PHE A 357 25.30 9.18 2.35
CA PHE A 357 23.92 9.50 2.00
C PHE A 357 23.00 8.29 2.17
N ALA A 358 21.94 8.44 2.98
CA ALA A 358 20.95 7.40 3.24
C ALA A 358 19.93 7.17 2.10
N SER A 359 19.93 8.07 1.11
CA SER A 359 18.98 8.11 0.00
C SER A 359 19.73 8.01 -1.33
N LYS A 360 19.10 7.35 -2.32
CA LYS A 360 19.65 7.20 -3.67
C LYS A 360 19.81 8.58 -4.32
N LEU A 361 20.97 8.82 -4.93
CA LEU A 361 21.28 10.03 -5.68
C LEU A 361 20.81 9.85 -7.13
N THR A 362 20.19 10.88 -7.71
CA THR A 362 19.56 10.81 -9.03
C THR A 362 20.54 10.81 -10.19
N TRP A 363 21.74 11.33 -9.99
CA TRP A 363 22.79 11.51 -11.01
C TRP A 363 23.92 10.47 -10.94
N GLY A 364 23.95 9.59 -9.92
CA GLY A 364 25.09 8.68 -9.73
C GLY A 364 25.28 8.13 -8.31
N ARG A 365 26.53 8.05 -7.86
CA ARG A 365 26.95 7.49 -6.54
C ARG A 365 28.00 8.33 -5.83
N VAL A 366 28.19 8.06 -4.54
CA VAL A 366 29.26 8.64 -3.72
C VAL A 366 30.01 7.56 -2.95
N THR A 367 31.33 7.60 -3.01
CA THR A 367 32.22 6.89 -2.08
C THR A 367 32.93 7.91 -1.18
N LYS A 368 33.46 7.48 -0.02
CA LYS A 368 34.14 8.40 0.91
C LYS A 368 35.46 7.85 1.48
N LYS A 369 36.38 8.76 1.79
CA LYS A 369 37.56 8.53 2.64
C LYS A 369 37.51 9.48 3.84
N LEU A 370 37.62 8.95 5.05
CA LEU A 370 37.76 9.75 6.26
C LEU A 370 39.21 10.22 6.40
N ARG A 371 39.42 11.40 7.00
CA ARG A 371 40.74 11.98 7.26
C ARG A 371 40.74 12.71 8.61
N PRO A 372 41.90 12.99 9.21
CA PRO A 372 41.97 13.92 10.33
C PRO A 372 41.34 15.27 9.97
N GLY A 373 40.34 15.71 10.73
CA GLY A 373 39.66 17.00 10.54
C GLY A 373 38.75 17.13 9.32
N GLY A 374 38.40 16.03 8.63
CA GLY A 374 37.54 16.13 7.45
C GLY A 374 37.30 14.81 6.72
N ALA A 375 36.72 14.90 5.52
CA ALA A 375 36.59 13.77 4.61
C ALA A 375 36.85 14.17 3.16
N THR A 376 37.09 13.15 2.33
CA THR A 376 37.01 13.25 0.87
C THR A 376 35.79 12.49 0.39
N LEU A 377 34.94 13.13 -0.41
CA LEU A 377 33.80 12.51 -1.09
C LEU A 377 34.11 12.43 -2.59
N TYR A 378 33.82 11.30 -3.22
CA TYR A 378 33.95 11.13 -4.68
C TYR A 378 32.57 10.96 -5.28
N MET A 379 32.08 11.97 -6.00
CA MET A 379 30.85 11.89 -6.79
C MET A 379 31.15 11.17 -8.09
N GLN A 380 30.64 9.96 -8.24
CA GLN A 380 30.68 9.16 -9.45
C GLN A 380 29.40 9.44 -10.23
N ILE A 381 29.47 10.33 -11.21
CA ILE A 381 28.32 10.86 -11.96
C ILE A 381 28.10 9.98 -13.19
N PHE A 382 26.98 9.27 -13.21
CA PHE A 382 26.55 8.39 -14.31
C PHE A 382 25.74 9.18 -15.33
N ASP A 383 24.79 9.97 -14.84
CA ASP A 383 23.89 10.80 -15.63
C ASP A 383 24.32 12.25 -15.45
N TRP A 384 25.04 12.81 -16.43
CA TRP A 384 25.47 14.21 -16.40
C TRP A 384 24.24 15.14 -16.53
N PRO A 385 23.89 15.94 -15.51
CA PRO A 385 22.71 16.79 -15.54
C PRO A 385 22.77 17.83 -16.65
N ALA A 386 21.68 17.97 -17.42
CA ALA A 386 21.58 18.92 -18.53
C ALA A 386 21.50 20.40 -18.07
N ASP A 387 21.20 20.66 -16.80
CA ASP A 387 21.31 21.97 -16.14
C ASP A 387 22.68 22.19 -15.49
N HIS A 388 23.59 21.21 -15.63
CA HIS A 388 24.92 21.17 -15.02
C HIS A 388 24.92 21.26 -13.47
N VAL A 389 23.82 20.86 -12.82
CA VAL A 389 23.68 20.93 -11.36
C VAL A 389 23.48 19.55 -10.73
N ALA A 390 24.37 19.19 -9.81
CA ALA A 390 24.24 17.99 -8.97
C ALA A 390 24.08 18.38 -7.49
N LEU A 391 23.04 17.87 -6.83
CA LEU A 391 22.80 18.06 -5.40
C LEU A 391 23.36 16.90 -4.58
N LEU A 392 24.03 17.21 -3.48
CA LEU A 392 24.39 16.32 -2.37
C LEU A 392 23.44 16.59 -1.20
N PRO A 393 22.27 15.92 -1.15
CA PRO A 393 21.17 16.29 -0.26
C PRO A 393 21.50 16.05 1.21
N GLY A 394 21.21 17.05 2.05
CA GLY A 394 21.40 16.99 3.50
C GLY A 394 22.85 17.12 3.98
N LEU A 395 23.85 17.20 3.09
CA LEU A 395 25.25 17.44 3.47
C LEU A 395 25.39 18.85 4.05
N LYS A 396 25.72 18.97 5.35
CA LYS A 396 25.91 20.26 6.03
C LYS A 396 27.35 20.73 6.07
N ASN A 397 28.31 19.82 5.87
CA ASN A 397 29.73 20.17 5.89
C ASN A 397 30.04 21.25 4.84
N LYS A 398 30.96 22.14 5.21
CA LYS A 398 31.56 23.09 4.29
C LYS A 398 32.51 22.36 3.35
N VAL A 399 32.34 22.58 2.04
CA VAL A 399 33.30 22.15 1.03
C VAL A 399 34.47 23.13 1.00
N THR A 400 35.69 22.61 1.09
CA THR A 400 36.94 23.40 1.04
C THR A 400 37.62 23.34 -0.32
N SER A 401 37.37 22.28 -1.09
CA SER A 401 37.83 22.12 -2.47
C SER A 401 36.93 21.15 -3.23
N ALA A 402 36.68 21.41 -4.50
CA ALA A 402 36.03 20.47 -5.41
C ALA A 402 36.69 20.53 -6.79
N LYS A 403 36.99 19.37 -7.38
CA LYS A 403 37.64 19.26 -8.69
C LYS A 403 37.28 17.96 -9.41
N LEU A 404 37.25 17.98 -10.73
CA LEU A 404 37.20 16.76 -11.54
C LEU A 404 38.53 15.98 -11.38
N LEU A 405 38.46 14.65 -11.26
CA LEU A 405 39.67 13.81 -11.25
C LEU A 405 40.36 13.83 -12.61
N ALA A 406 39.57 13.68 -13.68
CA ALA A 406 40.03 13.92 -15.05
C ALA A 406 40.34 15.42 -15.26
N GLY A 407 41.56 15.73 -15.71
CA GLY A 407 42.00 17.09 -16.04
C GLY A 407 42.20 18.06 -14.86
N GLY A 408 41.69 17.75 -13.65
CA GLY A 408 41.90 18.57 -12.46
C GLY A 408 41.10 19.87 -12.40
N ALA A 409 40.15 20.09 -13.31
CA ALA A 409 39.36 21.33 -13.39
C ALA A 409 38.56 21.58 -12.10
N THR A 410 38.64 22.81 -11.59
CA THR A 410 37.92 23.23 -10.38
C THR A 410 36.41 23.23 -10.61
N VAL A 411 35.66 22.71 -9.64
CA VAL A 411 34.20 22.64 -9.64
C VAL A 411 33.67 23.60 -8.59
N LYS A 412 32.68 24.44 -8.94
CA LYS A 412 32.09 25.38 -7.97
C LYS A 412 31.07 24.65 -7.11
N THR A 413 31.06 24.90 -5.80
CA THR A 413 30.06 24.38 -4.86
C THR A 413 29.39 25.50 -4.07
N GLU A 414 28.16 25.24 -3.63
CA GLU A 414 27.35 26.16 -2.82
C GLU A 414 26.62 25.37 -1.71
N ASN A 415 26.76 25.81 -0.45
CA ASN A 415 26.02 25.24 0.68
C ASN A 415 24.63 25.90 0.76
N THR A 416 23.57 25.09 0.70
CA THR A 416 22.16 25.52 0.78
C THR A 416 21.46 24.81 1.95
N PRO A 417 20.24 25.22 2.35
CA PRO A 417 19.46 24.51 3.38
C PRO A 417 19.17 23.03 3.03
N ASP A 418 19.12 22.70 1.74
CA ASP A 418 18.82 21.35 1.25
C ASP A 418 20.06 20.45 1.10
N GLY A 419 21.28 21.00 1.21
CA GLY A 419 22.54 20.26 1.10
C GLY A 419 23.65 21.06 0.42
N VAL A 420 24.53 20.38 -0.32
CA VAL A 420 25.56 21.02 -1.15
C VAL A 420 25.19 20.91 -2.63
N VAL A 421 25.05 22.06 -3.29
CA VAL A 421 24.92 22.17 -4.74
C VAL A 421 26.32 22.16 -5.37
N VAL A 422 26.48 21.40 -6.44
CA VAL A 422 27.72 21.22 -7.18
C VAL A 422 27.48 21.60 -8.64
N HIS A 423 28.13 22.66 -9.11
CA HIS A 423 28.01 23.18 -10.48
C HIS A 423 29.08 22.56 -11.36
N LEU A 424 28.67 21.66 -12.24
CA LEU A 424 29.53 20.85 -13.08
C LEU A 424 30.04 21.68 -14.28
N PRO A 425 31.36 21.78 -14.51
CA PRO A 425 31.89 22.62 -15.57
C PRO A 425 31.80 21.92 -16.93
N GLY A 426 31.04 22.48 -17.86
CA GLY A 426 30.98 22.03 -19.25
C GLY A 426 30.45 20.60 -19.42
N GLU A 427 31.04 19.87 -20.35
CA GLU A 427 30.67 18.49 -20.71
C GLU A 427 31.26 17.45 -19.75
N ALA A 428 30.66 16.25 -19.74
CA ALA A 428 31.17 15.11 -19.00
C ALA A 428 32.60 14.76 -19.42
N THR A 429 33.51 14.63 -18.46
CA THR A 429 34.92 14.24 -18.69
C THR A 429 35.12 12.81 -19.16
N ASP A 430 34.11 11.96 -18.95
CA ASP A 430 34.03 10.57 -19.36
C ASP A 430 32.56 10.26 -19.70
N PRO A 431 32.27 9.58 -20.82
CA PRO A 431 30.90 9.34 -21.30
C PRO A 431 30.13 8.28 -20.52
N ILE A 432 30.74 7.62 -19.53
CA ILE A 432 30.12 6.56 -18.71
C ILE A 432 30.05 6.98 -17.24
N VAL A 433 31.19 7.36 -16.64
CA VAL A 433 31.25 7.83 -15.25
C VAL A 433 32.30 8.96 -15.12
N SER A 434 31.83 10.20 -14.98
CA SER A 434 32.69 11.32 -14.62
C SER A 434 32.83 11.43 -13.10
N VAL A 435 34.02 11.77 -12.59
CA VAL A 435 34.27 11.80 -11.14
C VAL A 435 34.69 13.18 -10.63
N VAL A 436 33.92 13.74 -9.70
CA VAL A 436 34.28 14.93 -8.92
C VAL A 436 34.77 14.51 -7.53
N LYS A 437 35.96 14.95 -7.15
CA LYS A 437 36.53 14.84 -5.80
C LYS A 437 36.23 16.11 -5.02
N LEU A 438 35.57 15.95 -3.86
CA LEU A 438 35.25 17.03 -2.93
C LEU A 438 35.97 16.80 -1.61
N GLU A 439 36.53 17.86 -1.06
CA GLU A 439 37.16 17.91 0.24
C GLU A 439 36.24 18.67 1.19
N VAL A 440 35.85 18.04 2.31
CA VAL A 440 34.94 18.64 3.29
C VAL A 440 35.59 18.76 4.67
N GLU A 441 35.26 19.85 5.36
CA GLU A 441 35.75 20.21 6.69
C GLU A 441 34.89 19.56 7.80
N GLY A 442 35.54 19.03 8.84
CA GLY A 442 34.90 18.41 10.00
C GLY A 442 34.36 16.99 9.77
N ASP A 443 33.85 16.38 10.85
CA ASP A 443 33.16 15.09 10.79
C ASP A 443 31.91 15.18 9.91
N LEU A 444 31.60 14.12 9.16
CA LEU A 444 30.50 14.11 8.19
C LEU A 444 29.12 14.24 8.86
N ASP A 445 28.48 15.40 8.69
CA ASP A 445 27.09 15.66 9.07
C ASP A 445 26.21 15.67 7.80
N VAL A 446 25.52 14.55 7.59
CA VAL A 446 24.55 14.37 6.49
C VAL A 446 23.18 14.10 7.08
N ALA A 447 22.27 15.05 6.92
CA ALA A 447 20.87 14.89 7.30
C ALA A 447 20.19 13.79 6.47
N LYS A 448 19.36 12.97 7.13
CA LYS A 448 18.60 11.92 6.46
C LYS A 448 17.42 12.51 5.69
N VAL A 449 17.59 12.75 4.39
CA VAL A 449 16.55 13.28 3.51
C VAL A 449 15.66 12.17 2.96
N LEU A 450 14.54 11.91 3.64
CA LEU A 450 13.44 11.06 3.16
C LEU A 450 12.28 11.92 2.61
N PRO A 451 11.41 11.38 1.73
CA PRO A 451 10.08 11.93 1.47
C PRO A 451 9.34 12.20 2.79
N LYS A 452 8.79 13.42 2.93
CA LYS A 452 8.08 13.89 4.13
C LYS A 452 6.62 14.22 3.86
N GLN A 453 5.84 14.16 4.92
CA GLN A 453 4.42 14.49 4.89
C GLN A 453 4.23 15.99 4.67
N LYS A 454 3.30 16.37 3.78
CA LYS A 454 2.89 17.76 3.58
C LYS A 454 2.03 18.24 4.74
N ALA A 455 1.83 19.56 4.84
CA ALA A 455 1.03 20.17 5.91
C ALA A 455 -0.42 19.64 5.98
N ASP A 456 -1.00 19.32 4.81
CA ASP A 456 -2.34 18.70 4.64
C ASP A 456 -2.41 17.20 4.99
N GLY A 457 -1.28 16.61 5.40
CA GLY A 457 -1.17 15.20 5.74
C GLY A 457 -0.86 14.28 4.54
N THR A 458 -0.83 14.79 3.31
CA THR A 458 -0.52 13.96 2.13
C THR A 458 0.97 13.63 2.03
N MET A 459 1.29 12.48 1.44
CA MET A 459 2.65 12.03 1.15
C MET A 459 2.77 11.66 -0.33
N VAL A 460 3.94 11.90 -0.91
CA VAL A 460 4.24 11.66 -2.34
C VAL A 460 5.53 10.86 -2.44
N LEU A 461 5.46 9.69 -3.08
CA LEU A 461 6.58 8.78 -3.30
C LEU A 461 6.86 8.73 -4.80
N ASN A 462 7.94 9.37 -5.25
CA ASN A 462 8.29 9.50 -6.67
C ASN A 462 9.12 8.29 -7.13
N PRO A 463 8.86 7.67 -8.31
CA PRO A 463 9.63 6.55 -8.84
C PRO A 463 11.16 6.72 -8.84
N VAL A 464 11.69 7.95 -8.98
CA VAL A 464 13.15 8.20 -8.90
C VAL A 464 13.74 7.84 -7.53
N GLN A 465 12.92 7.85 -6.48
CA GLN A 465 13.27 7.55 -5.09
C GLN A 465 13.11 6.06 -4.74
N ALA A 466 12.75 5.21 -5.72
CA ALA A 466 12.52 3.79 -5.50
C ALA A 466 13.82 2.98 -5.39
N ASP A 467 13.88 2.14 -4.36
CA ASP A 467 14.78 1.00 -4.28
C ASP A 467 14.18 -0.15 -5.11
N ILE A 468 14.86 -0.56 -6.19
CA ILE A 468 14.44 -1.68 -7.05
C ILE A 468 15.30 -2.90 -6.72
N HIS A 469 14.65 -3.98 -6.30
CA HIS A 469 15.29 -5.20 -5.81
C HIS A 469 15.40 -6.23 -6.94
N ASN A 470 16.42 -6.06 -7.79
CA ASN A 470 16.69 -6.96 -8.93
C ASN A 470 17.69 -8.07 -8.52
N VAL A 471 17.16 -9.25 -8.20
CA VAL A 471 17.95 -10.38 -7.66
C VAL A 471 18.39 -11.37 -8.76
N PHE A 472 17.79 -11.31 -9.96
CA PHE A 472 17.91 -12.39 -10.95
C PHE A 472 18.03 -11.93 -12.42
N GLY A 473 18.35 -10.65 -12.68
CA GLY A 473 18.67 -10.17 -14.03
C GLY A 473 17.49 -10.10 -15.00
N SER A 474 16.55 -9.17 -14.77
CA SER A 474 15.75 -8.53 -15.82
C SER A 474 15.08 -7.25 -15.29
N ASP A 475 14.83 -6.28 -16.15
CA ASP A 475 14.66 -4.88 -15.74
C ASP A 475 13.28 -4.55 -15.17
N ALA A 476 13.20 -4.13 -13.91
CA ALA A 476 12.37 -2.96 -13.59
C ALA A 476 13.31 -1.77 -13.48
N LYS A 477 12.95 -0.63 -14.10
CA LYS A 477 13.76 0.59 -14.05
C LYS A 477 12.88 1.83 -14.00
N VAL A 478 13.49 2.94 -13.57
CA VAL A 478 12.86 4.25 -13.72
C VAL A 478 12.96 4.64 -15.19
N GLU A 479 11.82 4.94 -15.80
CA GLU A 479 11.73 5.55 -17.13
C GLU A 479 10.85 6.80 -17.08
N THR A 480 10.94 7.67 -18.09
CA THR A 480 10.11 8.88 -18.18
C THR A 480 9.14 8.77 -19.35
N ILE A 481 7.84 8.81 -19.06
CA ILE A 481 6.77 8.75 -20.07
C ILE A 481 5.92 10.01 -19.98
N ALA A 482 5.88 10.78 -21.08
CA ALA A 482 5.21 12.08 -21.17
C ALA A 482 5.66 13.04 -20.05
N HIS A 483 6.98 13.18 -19.88
CA HIS A 483 7.65 14.02 -18.87
C HIS A 483 7.41 13.64 -17.39
N GLU A 484 6.70 12.53 -17.11
CA GLU A 484 6.54 12.01 -15.76
C GLU A 484 7.36 10.72 -15.55
N PRO A 485 8.04 10.56 -14.39
CA PRO A 485 8.76 9.35 -14.06
C PRO A 485 7.78 8.21 -13.72
N SER A 486 8.14 6.99 -14.11
CA SER A 486 7.43 5.76 -13.79
C SER A 486 8.42 4.62 -13.57
N ILE A 487 8.08 3.66 -12.71
CA ILE A 487 8.74 2.36 -12.73
C ILE A 487 8.13 1.59 -13.89
N GLY A 488 8.95 1.21 -14.85
CA GLY A 488 8.55 0.47 -16.05
C GLY A 488 9.53 -0.63 -16.42
N PHE A 489 9.29 -1.25 -17.57
CA PHE A 489 9.91 -2.50 -18.04
C PHE A 489 9.67 -3.73 -17.13
N TRP A 490 8.96 -3.55 -16.00
CA TRP A 490 8.82 -4.46 -14.86
C TRP A 490 8.13 -5.79 -15.20
N THR A 491 8.89 -6.64 -15.88
CA THR A 491 8.44 -7.90 -16.47
C THR A 491 8.71 -9.08 -15.55
N ASP A 492 9.83 -9.06 -14.83
CA ASP A 492 10.17 -10.10 -13.86
C ASP A 492 9.40 -9.91 -12.53
N LYS A 493 8.45 -10.82 -12.31
CA LYS A 493 7.65 -10.97 -11.08
C LYS A 493 8.47 -11.24 -9.81
N ARG A 494 9.77 -11.52 -9.91
CA ARG A 494 10.68 -11.66 -8.76
C ARG A 494 11.19 -10.31 -8.27
N VAL A 495 11.17 -9.29 -9.12
CA VAL A 495 11.63 -7.93 -8.79
C VAL A 495 10.60 -7.24 -7.91
N LYS A 496 11.07 -6.67 -6.79
CA LYS A 496 10.27 -5.87 -5.87
C LYS A 496 10.67 -4.40 -5.98
N VAL A 497 9.75 -3.51 -5.62
CA VAL A 497 9.99 -2.07 -5.59
C VAL A 497 9.66 -1.57 -4.19
N SER A 498 10.51 -0.75 -3.58
CA SER A 498 10.23 -0.17 -2.27
C SER A 498 10.60 1.30 -2.15
N TYR A 499 9.84 2.02 -1.32
CA TYR A 499 10.02 3.43 -1.03
C TYR A 499 10.16 3.61 0.49
N LYS A 500 11.20 4.32 0.93
CA LYS A 500 11.35 4.75 2.33
C LYS A 500 10.81 6.17 2.47
N PHE A 501 10.08 6.45 3.55
CA PHE A 501 9.47 7.77 3.80
C PHE A 501 9.28 8.02 5.30
N HIS A 502 9.02 9.26 5.67
CA HIS A 502 8.77 9.69 7.05
C HIS A 502 7.39 10.31 7.20
N ILE A 503 6.63 9.94 8.25
CA ILE A 503 5.39 10.64 8.61
C ILE A 503 5.50 11.32 9.97
N ASP A 504 5.03 12.56 10.04
CA ASP A 504 5.00 13.37 11.26
C ASP A 504 3.67 13.18 12.02
N LYS A 505 2.58 12.91 11.30
CA LYS A 505 1.22 12.71 11.84
C LYS A 505 0.73 11.27 11.55
N PRO A 506 0.51 10.45 12.59
CA PRO A 506 -0.20 9.18 12.50
C PRO A 506 -1.58 9.30 11.86
N GLY A 507 -2.06 8.22 11.25
CA GLY A 507 -3.42 8.16 10.70
C GLY A 507 -3.66 7.02 9.71
N THR A 508 -4.89 6.93 9.21
CA THR A 508 -5.24 6.06 8.08
C THR A 508 -5.05 6.82 6.76
N PHE A 509 -4.49 6.16 5.76
CA PHE A 509 -4.17 6.74 4.46
C PHE A 509 -4.68 5.87 3.30
N LYS A 510 -5.45 6.46 2.39
CA LYS A 510 -5.81 5.86 1.10
C LYS A 510 -4.59 5.96 0.18
N VAL A 511 -4.10 4.81 -0.30
CA VAL A 511 -2.92 4.71 -1.17
C VAL A 511 -3.39 4.74 -2.62
N ASN A 512 -2.93 5.70 -3.41
CA ASN A 512 -3.31 5.88 -4.81
C ASN A 512 -2.08 5.96 -5.72
N THR A 513 -2.25 5.61 -6.99
CA THR A 513 -1.24 5.76 -8.04
C THR A 513 -1.92 5.86 -9.41
N GLN A 514 -1.13 5.92 -10.48
CA GLN A 514 -1.57 5.61 -11.83
C GLN A 514 -0.77 4.43 -12.38
N ILE A 515 -1.46 3.50 -13.05
CA ILE A 515 -0.84 2.34 -13.70
C ILE A 515 -1.15 2.30 -15.19
N ALA A 516 -0.30 1.64 -15.98
CA ALA A 516 -0.53 1.32 -17.37
C ALA A 516 -0.02 -0.11 -17.67
N GLY A 517 -0.72 -0.88 -18.50
CA GLY A 517 -0.34 -2.27 -18.78
C GLY A 517 -1.27 -2.96 -19.78
N THR A 518 -0.74 -3.97 -20.47
CA THR A 518 -1.46 -4.72 -21.54
C THR A 518 -2.25 -5.92 -21.02
N GLY A 519 -1.92 -6.42 -19.83
CA GLY A 519 -2.63 -7.51 -19.14
C GLY A 519 -3.09 -7.10 -17.74
N ASP A 520 -3.99 -7.89 -17.17
CA ASP A 520 -4.42 -7.73 -15.78
C ASP A 520 -3.27 -8.15 -14.84
N SER A 521 -3.19 -7.54 -13.67
CA SER A 521 -2.07 -7.77 -12.74
C SER A 521 -2.52 -7.86 -11.28
N LYS A 522 -1.72 -8.56 -10.49
CA LYS A 522 -1.91 -8.72 -9.06
C LYS A 522 -0.58 -8.59 -8.33
N PHE A 523 -0.59 -7.89 -7.21
CA PHE A 523 0.59 -7.65 -6.37
C PHE A 523 0.19 -7.38 -4.93
N THR A 524 1.15 -7.49 -4.01
CA THR A 524 0.98 -7.16 -2.59
C THR A 524 1.70 -5.84 -2.28
N ILE A 525 1.00 -4.92 -1.61
CA ILE A 525 1.63 -3.78 -0.93
C ILE A 525 1.87 -4.15 0.52
N SER A 526 3.03 -3.84 1.07
CA SER A 526 3.37 -4.02 2.49
C SER A 526 3.88 -2.71 3.09
N VAL A 527 3.33 -2.29 4.24
CA VAL A 527 3.79 -1.12 5.01
C VAL A 527 3.70 -1.43 6.50
N GLY A 528 4.84 -1.44 7.20
CA GLY A 528 4.90 -2.02 8.56
C GLY A 528 4.43 -3.48 8.54
N ASP A 529 3.55 -3.84 9.47
CA ASP A 529 2.97 -5.19 9.56
C ASP A 529 1.79 -5.44 8.60
N GLN A 530 1.26 -4.40 7.94
CA GLN A 530 0.10 -4.51 7.05
C GLN A 530 0.50 -5.03 5.67
N LYS A 531 -0.39 -5.85 5.09
CA LYS A 531 -0.27 -6.38 3.73
C LYS A 531 -1.61 -6.28 3.00
N LEU A 532 -1.62 -5.64 1.84
CA LEU A 532 -2.81 -5.47 0.99
C LEU A 532 -2.59 -6.21 -0.32
N SER A 533 -3.51 -7.12 -0.67
CA SER A 533 -3.55 -7.76 -1.99
C SER A 533 -4.30 -6.84 -2.96
N VAL A 534 -3.61 -6.37 -3.99
CA VAL A 534 -4.15 -5.49 -5.03
C VAL A 534 -4.32 -6.29 -6.32
N ALA A 535 -5.45 -6.12 -7.00
CA ALA A 535 -5.68 -6.60 -8.35
C ALA A 535 -6.05 -5.41 -9.25
N THR A 536 -5.58 -5.40 -10.49
CA THR A 536 -5.71 -4.27 -11.40
C THR A 536 -5.96 -4.72 -12.83
N GLU A 537 -6.93 -4.10 -13.50
CA GLU A 537 -7.27 -4.40 -14.89
C GLU A 537 -6.30 -3.79 -15.90
N LYS A 538 -6.15 -4.43 -17.06
CA LYS A 538 -5.40 -3.90 -18.20
C LYS A 538 -5.91 -2.52 -18.65
N THR A 539 -4.98 -1.67 -19.03
CA THR A 539 -5.26 -0.38 -19.70
C THR A 539 -5.14 -0.47 -21.22
N GLY A 540 -4.50 -1.53 -21.71
CA GLY A 540 -4.34 -1.87 -23.13
C GLY A 540 -3.07 -1.34 -23.78
N ASP A 541 -2.30 -0.49 -23.09
CA ASP A 541 -1.01 0.06 -23.56
C ASP A 541 -0.20 0.59 -22.37
N PHE A 542 1.13 0.41 -22.38
CA PHE A 542 2.04 0.84 -21.30
C PHE A 542 2.16 2.36 -21.10
N ARG A 543 1.58 3.18 -21.99
CA ARG A 543 1.48 4.64 -21.89
C ARG A 543 0.08 5.14 -21.55
N LYS A 544 -0.94 4.26 -21.58
CA LYS A 544 -2.33 4.61 -21.21
C LYS A 544 -2.52 4.45 -19.71
N PHE A 545 -2.15 5.48 -18.96
CA PHE A 545 -2.28 5.48 -17.50
C PHE A 545 -3.74 5.63 -17.04
N LYS A 546 -4.17 4.81 -16.08
CA LYS A 546 -5.44 4.94 -15.36
C LYS A 546 -5.18 5.17 -13.85
N PRO A 547 -5.94 6.02 -13.16
CA PRO A 547 -5.84 6.17 -11.71
C PRO A 547 -6.37 4.92 -11.00
N VAL A 548 -5.69 4.47 -9.94
CA VAL A 548 -6.07 3.31 -9.14
C VAL A 548 -5.83 3.60 -7.66
N THR A 549 -6.85 3.36 -6.83
CA THR A 549 -6.69 3.19 -5.39
C THR A 549 -6.20 1.78 -5.10
N LEU A 550 -5.06 1.67 -4.42
CA LEU A 550 -4.43 0.41 -4.07
C LEU A 550 -4.90 -0.15 -2.70
N GLY A 551 -5.64 0.65 -1.93
CA GLY A 551 -6.24 0.29 -0.65
C GLY A 551 -6.04 1.37 0.42
N GLN A 552 -6.16 1.00 1.69
CA GLN A 552 -5.87 1.88 2.83
C GLN A 552 -4.86 1.23 3.78
N VAL A 553 -3.95 2.03 4.35
CA VAL A 553 -2.99 1.63 5.39
C VAL A 553 -3.11 2.56 6.59
N THR A 554 -3.06 2.02 7.81
CA THR A 554 -3.06 2.81 9.05
C THR A 554 -1.66 2.83 9.66
N LEU A 555 -1.10 4.01 9.89
CA LEU A 555 0.23 4.20 10.44
C LEU A 555 0.09 4.86 11.81
N ASP A 556 0.12 4.05 12.87
CA ASP A 556 -0.25 4.47 14.23
C ASP A 556 0.81 5.31 14.97
N LYS A 557 2.00 5.51 14.37
CA LYS A 557 3.13 6.21 15.00
C LYS A 557 3.82 7.14 14.00
N ALA A 558 4.34 8.26 14.49
CA ALA A 558 5.26 9.08 13.70
C ALA A 558 6.60 8.35 13.54
N GLY A 559 7.27 8.53 12.41
CA GLY A 559 8.55 7.90 12.13
C GLY A 559 8.73 7.42 10.70
N ASP A 560 9.78 6.63 10.51
CA ASP A 560 10.21 6.11 9.21
C ASP A 560 9.49 4.80 8.86
N TYR A 561 8.97 4.73 7.65
CA TYR A 561 8.29 3.55 7.09
C TYR A 561 8.90 3.15 5.75
N THR A 562 8.71 1.89 5.37
CA THR A 562 9.00 1.38 4.02
C THR A 562 7.72 0.84 3.41
N LEU A 563 7.30 1.38 2.27
CA LEU A 563 6.26 0.79 1.42
C LEU A 563 6.94 -0.12 0.40
N THR A 564 6.58 -1.40 0.40
CA THR A 564 7.11 -2.39 -0.56
C THR A 564 6.00 -2.94 -1.43
N ILE A 565 6.27 -3.06 -2.73
CA ILE A 565 5.38 -3.66 -3.73
C ILE A 565 6.04 -4.95 -4.21
N THR A 566 5.31 -6.06 -4.10
CA THR A 566 5.75 -7.40 -4.49
C THR A 566 4.76 -8.01 -5.48
N PRO A 567 5.15 -8.28 -6.73
CA PRO A 567 4.31 -8.99 -7.70
C PRO A 567 3.78 -10.34 -7.19
N ASP A 568 2.58 -10.74 -7.63
CA ASP A 568 2.08 -12.10 -7.40
C ASP A 568 2.80 -13.09 -8.33
N GLY A 569 3.41 -14.13 -7.76
CA GLY A 569 4.21 -15.10 -8.50
C GLY A 569 3.45 -15.91 -9.57
N LYS A 570 2.11 -15.88 -9.58
CA LYS A 570 1.24 -16.54 -10.57
C LYS A 570 0.43 -15.56 -11.41
N ALA A 571 0.03 -14.42 -10.84
CA ALA A 571 -0.89 -13.47 -11.45
C ALA A 571 -0.27 -12.08 -11.73
N TRP A 572 1.02 -12.01 -12.06
CA TRP A 572 1.67 -10.78 -12.48
C TRP A 572 1.51 -10.53 -13.98
N GLY A 573 0.74 -9.50 -14.32
CA GLY A 573 0.86 -8.79 -15.60
C GLY A 573 1.86 -7.65 -15.46
N PRO A 574 2.83 -7.47 -16.37
CA PRO A 574 3.74 -6.33 -16.33
C PRO A 574 2.97 -5.00 -16.38
N ILE A 575 3.35 -4.07 -15.50
CA ILE A 575 2.75 -2.72 -15.43
C ILE A 575 3.85 -1.67 -15.35
N ASN A 576 3.55 -0.50 -15.93
CA ASN A 576 4.22 0.75 -15.62
C ASN A 576 3.46 1.45 -14.49
N MET A 577 4.16 1.93 -13.46
CA MET A 577 3.57 2.56 -12.27
C MET A 577 4.19 3.93 -12.03
N ARG A 578 3.34 4.96 -11.93
CA ARG A 578 3.74 6.34 -11.61
C ARG A 578 3.83 6.57 -10.10
N THR A 579 4.11 7.81 -9.72
CA THR A 579 4.03 8.35 -8.35
C THR A 579 2.92 7.73 -7.51
N ILE A 580 3.27 7.34 -6.29
CA ILE A 580 2.32 6.85 -5.28
C ILE A 580 2.01 7.99 -4.33
N THR A 581 0.73 8.21 -4.04
CA THR A 581 0.27 9.20 -3.07
C THR A 581 -0.47 8.52 -1.92
N LEU A 582 -0.10 8.87 -0.70
CA LEU A 582 -0.85 8.49 0.49
C LEU A 582 -1.66 9.72 0.92
N VAL A 583 -2.98 9.59 0.94
CA VAL A 583 -3.91 10.68 1.26
C VAL A 583 -4.64 10.33 2.56
N PRO A 584 -4.68 11.21 3.57
CA PRO A 584 -5.42 10.96 4.80
C PRO A 584 -6.87 10.53 4.55
N ALA A 585 -7.33 9.52 5.27
CA ALA A 585 -8.68 8.98 5.20
C ALA A 585 -9.31 8.92 6.60
N GLU A 586 -10.64 9.04 6.67
CA GLU A 586 -11.39 8.79 7.92
C GLU A 586 -11.32 7.29 8.23
N SER A 587 -10.81 6.92 9.41
CA SER A 587 -10.81 5.53 9.89
C SER A 587 -12.24 5.09 10.23
N GLU A 588 -12.51 3.79 10.21
CA GLU A 588 -13.81 3.25 10.64
C GLU A 588 -14.19 3.74 12.05
N SER A 589 -13.23 3.77 12.98
CA SER A 589 -13.44 4.30 14.34
C SER A 589 -13.80 5.78 14.38
N ALA A 590 -13.22 6.62 13.51
CA ALA A 590 -13.55 8.04 13.41
C ALA A 590 -14.93 8.26 12.78
N ARG A 591 -15.26 7.50 11.72
CA ARG A 591 -16.62 7.46 11.15
C ARG A 591 -17.64 7.05 12.19
N ASP A 592 -17.37 5.99 12.95
CA ASP A 592 -18.30 5.47 13.96
C ASP A 592 -18.53 6.45 15.11
N ALA A 593 -17.49 7.16 15.54
CA ALA A 593 -17.61 8.25 16.51
C ALA A 593 -18.46 9.41 15.99
N ARG A 594 -18.25 9.82 14.73
CA ARG A 594 -19.04 10.87 14.05
C ARG A 594 -20.51 10.48 13.89
N MET A 595 -20.78 9.27 13.41
CA MET A 595 -22.13 8.75 13.19
C MET A 595 -22.86 8.35 14.49
N LYS A 596 -22.17 8.31 15.64
CA LYS A 596 -22.72 7.76 16.89
C LYS A 596 -24.01 8.47 17.32
N TRP A 597 -24.00 9.80 17.40
CA TRP A 597 -25.15 10.57 17.87
C TRP A 597 -26.37 10.34 16.98
N TRP A 598 -26.17 10.33 15.67
CA TRP A 598 -27.23 10.13 14.68
C TRP A 598 -27.83 8.72 14.76
N ARG A 599 -26.99 7.69 14.95
CA ARG A 599 -27.44 6.31 15.22
C ARG A 599 -28.20 6.19 16.55
N ASP A 600 -27.83 6.96 17.57
CA ASP A 600 -28.48 6.93 18.88
C ASP A 600 -29.83 7.67 18.88
N ASP A 601 -29.95 8.76 18.13
CA ASP A 601 -31.07 9.70 18.24
C ASP A 601 -32.36 9.23 17.56
N ARG A 602 -32.25 8.39 16.52
CA ARG A 602 -33.34 7.67 15.81
C ARG A 602 -34.47 8.47 15.17
N PHE A 603 -35.04 9.48 15.81
CA PHE A 603 -36.27 10.15 15.39
C PHE A 603 -36.03 11.62 15.06
N GLY A 604 -36.29 11.98 13.81
CA GLY A 604 -36.16 13.32 13.27
C GLY A 604 -37.49 13.88 12.74
N MET A 605 -37.56 15.20 12.62
CA MET A 605 -38.66 15.89 11.94
C MET A 605 -38.18 16.54 10.64
N PHE A 606 -38.87 16.26 9.53
CA PHE A 606 -38.69 16.94 8.26
C PHE A 606 -39.62 18.15 8.22
N ILE A 607 -39.16 19.27 7.66
CA ILE A 607 -40.01 20.41 7.30
C ILE A 607 -39.81 20.71 5.81
N HIS A 608 -40.88 20.54 5.02
CA HIS A 608 -40.94 21.05 3.65
C HIS A 608 -41.74 22.35 3.61
N TRP A 609 -41.01 23.45 3.48
CA TRP A 609 -41.56 24.80 3.42
C TRP A 609 -40.87 25.67 2.38
N GLY A 610 -41.60 26.60 1.78
CA GLY A 610 -41.17 27.40 0.64
C GLY A 610 -42.36 28.00 -0.10
N LEU A 611 -42.11 28.63 -1.25
CA LEU A 611 -43.13 29.38 -2.00
C LEU A 611 -44.34 28.52 -2.42
N TYR A 612 -44.16 27.21 -2.58
CA TYR A 612 -45.23 26.26 -2.89
C TYR A 612 -46.34 26.21 -1.84
N ALA A 613 -46.09 26.66 -0.61
CA ALA A 613 -47.11 26.81 0.41
C ALA A 613 -48.13 27.92 0.11
N VAL A 614 -47.81 28.88 -0.78
CA VAL A 614 -48.74 29.94 -1.22
C VAL A 614 -49.84 29.41 -2.15
N PRO A 615 -49.53 28.77 -3.31
CA PRO A 615 -50.57 28.14 -4.13
C PRO A 615 -51.19 26.92 -3.45
N ALA A 616 -50.47 26.28 -2.50
CA ALA A 616 -50.97 25.17 -1.67
C ALA A 616 -51.64 24.02 -2.46
N GLY A 617 -51.13 23.75 -3.67
CA GLY A 617 -51.65 22.75 -4.61
C GLY A 617 -52.68 23.25 -5.62
N GLU A 618 -53.05 24.54 -5.63
CA GLU A 618 -53.97 25.14 -6.61
C GLU A 618 -53.26 26.09 -7.57
N TYR A 619 -53.63 26.07 -8.85
CA TYR A 619 -53.13 26.99 -9.86
C TYR A 619 -54.24 27.36 -10.85
N ASN A 620 -54.40 28.66 -11.13
CA ASN A 620 -55.46 29.20 -12.00
C ASN A 620 -56.86 28.62 -11.70
N GLY A 621 -57.21 28.57 -10.41
CA GLY A 621 -58.50 28.07 -9.91
C GLY A 621 -58.71 26.55 -9.98
N LYS A 622 -57.67 25.79 -10.34
CA LYS A 622 -57.72 24.32 -10.46
C LYS A 622 -56.86 23.66 -9.39
N ASP A 623 -57.36 22.57 -8.80
CA ASP A 623 -56.54 21.67 -7.98
C ASP A 623 -55.57 20.90 -8.88
N ILE A 624 -54.29 20.86 -8.48
CA ILE A 624 -53.21 20.27 -9.25
C ILE A 624 -52.85 18.91 -8.65
N GLY A 625 -52.91 17.86 -9.47
CA GLY A 625 -52.58 16.50 -9.05
C GLY A 625 -51.12 16.34 -8.62
N GLY A 626 -50.87 15.39 -7.72
CA GLY A 626 -49.55 15.13 -7.14
C GLY A 626 -49.21 15.96 -5.90
N ILE A 627 -47.94 15.90 -5.52
CA ILE A 627 -47.35 16.52 -4.34
C ILE A 627 -47.15 18.04 -4.52
N GLY A 628 -47.32 18.81 -3.44
CA GLY A 628 -47.51 20.26 -3.47
C GLY A 628 -46.27 21.06 -3.87
N GLU A 629 -45.11 20.65 -3.37
CA GLU A 629 -43.80 21.25 -3.64
C GLU A 629 -43.29 21.02 -5.08
N TRP A 630 -43.99 20.18 -5.86
CA TRP A 630 -43.76 19.94 -7.28
C TRP A 630 -44.75 20.70 -8.20
N ILE A 631 -45.53 21.65 -7.68
CA ILE A 631 -46.58 22.34 -8.46
C ILE A 631 -46.06 23.01 -9.74
N MET A 632 -44.86 23.60 -9.73
CA MET A 632 -44.21 24.14 -10.95
C MET A 632 -44.10 23.11 -12.07
N ASN A 633 -43.79 21.86 -11.72
CA ASN A 633 -43.65 20.75 -12.67
C ASN A 633 -45.00 20.10 -13.04
N HIS A 634 -45.97 20.06 -12.13
CA HIS A 634 -47.28 19.46 -12.39
C HIS A 634 -48.22 20.37 -13.19
N ALA A 635 -48.11 21.68 -13.01
CA ALA A 635 -48.91 22.71 -13.70
C ALA A 635 -48.10 23.56 -14.72
N PRO A 636 -47.03 23.01 -15.32
CA PRO A 636 -45.91 23.71 -16.00
C PRO A 636 -45.85 25.24 -15.81
N ILE A 637 -45.65 25.71 -14.58
CA ILE A 637 -45.70 27.15 -14.25
C ILE A 637 -44.38 27.80 -14.68
N PRO A 638 -44.36 28.83 -15.54
CA PRO A 638 -43.15 29.58 -15.89
C PRO A 638 -42.45 30.15 -14.65
N ALA A 639 -41.11 30.18 -14.63
CA ALA A 639 -40.35 30.57 -13.44
C ALA A 639 -40.58 32.04 -13.05
N ASP A 640 -40.73 32.93 -14.03
CA ASP A 640 -41.08 34.34 -13.86
C ASP A 640 -42.53 34.55 -13.35
N GLU A 641 -43.43 33.63 -13.70
CA GLU A 641 -44.79 33.61 -13.16
C GLU A 641 -44.80 33.08 -11.72
N TYR A 642 -44.09 31.99 -11.43
CA TYR A 642 -43.99 31.41 -10.10
C TYR A 642 -43.27 32.34 -9.11
N GLN A 643 -42.25 33.08 -9.56
CA GLN A 643 -41.55 34.10 -8.78
C GLN A 643 -42.49 35.16 -8.20
N LYS A 644 -43.68 35.41 -8.79
CA LYS A 644 -44.68 36.35 -8.26
C LYS A 644 -45.22 35.93 -6.89
N TYR A 645 -45.16 34.64 -6.53
CA TYR A 645 -45.54 34.17 -5.18
C TYR A 645 -44.61 34.70 -4.07
N THR A 646 -43.39 35.16 -4.39
CA THR A 646 -42.52 35.87 -3.42
C THR A 646 -43.20 37.09 -2.80
N LYS A 647 -44.12 37.77 -3.53
CA LYS A 647 -44.86 38.93 -3.04
C LYS A 647 -46.10 38.58 -2.19
N GLN A 648 -46.39 37.28 -2.06
CA GLN A 648 -47.50 36.73 -1.27
C GLN A 648 -47.02 35.86 -0.09
N PHE A 649 -45.75 35.46 -0.08
CA PHE A 649 -45.15 34.69 1.01
C PHE A 649 -44.76 35.62 2.16
N ASP A 650 -45.69 35.82 3.10
CA ASP A 650 -45.49 36.57 4.34
C ASP A 650 -45.79 35.68 5.56
N PRO A 651 -44.80 34.96 6.12
CA PRO A 651 -44.99 34.07 7.25
C PRO A 651 -45.12 34.80 8.59
N ALA A 652 -46.11 35.70 8.70
CA ALA A 652 -46.35 36.55 9.86
C ALA A 652 -46.68 35.80 11.17
N LYS A 653 -47.03 34.51 11.10
CA LYS A 653 -47.30 33.64 12.26
C LYS A 653 -46.17 32.65 12.56
N TYR A 654 -45.07 32.69 11.80
CA TYR A 654 -43.92 31.82 12.01
C TYR A 654 -43.31 32.02 13.39
N ASP A 655 -43.21 30.93 14.13
CA ASP A 655 -42.71 30.89 15.51
C ASP A 655 -41.80 29.65 15.67
N PRO A 656 -40.46 29.81 15.50
CA PRO A 656 -39.53 28.70 15.59
C PRO A 656 -39.49 28.07 16.99
N GLU A 657 -39.76 28.84 18.04
CA GLU A 657 -39.83 28.32 19.40
C GLU A 657 -41.00 27.34 19.54
N LYS A 658 -42.18 27.67 19.01
CA LYS A 658 -43.33 26.74 18.99
C LYS A 658 -43.06 25.50 18.13
N TRP A 659 -42.48 25.67 16.95
CA TRP A 659 -42.16 24.55 16.05
C TRP A 659 -41.18 23.56 16.69
N VAL A 660 -40.08 24.07 17.24
CA VAL A 660 -39.05 23.24 17.90
C VAL A 660 -39.57 22.65 19.19
N LYS A 661 -40.38 23.39 19.98
CA LYS A 661 -40.98 22.84 21.18
C LYS A 661 -41.94 21.68 20.86
N ALA A 662 -42.78 21.80 19.82
CA ALA A 662 -43.67 20.72 19.39
C ALA A 662 -42.87 19.47 18.96
N ALA A 663 -41.74 19.66 18.29
CA ALA A 663 -40.82 18.58 17.96
C ALA A 663 -40.20 17.94 19.22
N ALA A 664 -39.69 18.75 20.16
CA ALA A 664 -39.08 18.28 21.41
C ALA A 664 -40.08 17.51 22.28
N ASP A 665 -41.30 18.04 22.43
CA ASP A 665 -42.41 17.39 23.15
C ASP A 665 -42.80 16.04 22.50
N ALA A 666 -42.66 15.92 21.16
CA ALA A 666 -42.88 14.69 20.41
C ALA A 666 -41.75 13.64 20.55
N GLY A 667 -40.60 14.03 21.13
CA GLY A 667 -39.41 13.18 21.20
C GLY A 667 -38.48 13.26 19.98
N VAL A 668 -38.63 14.28 19.13
CA VAL A 668 -37.70 14.52 18.02
C VAL A 668 -36.32 14.93 18.57
N LYS A 669 -35.26 14.47 17.92
CA LYS A 669 -33.86 14.76 18.28
C LYS A 669 -33.10 15.60 17.26
N TYR A 670 -33.52 15.57 16.00
CA TYR A 670 -32.95 16.38 14.92
C TYR A 670 -34.04 16.87 13.98
N LEU A 671 -33.83 18.04 13.36
CA LEU A 671 -34.80 18.68 12.48
C LEU A 671 -34.13 19.01 11.15
N VAL A 672 -34.65 18.44 10.06
CA VAL A 672 -34.20 18.71 8.68
C VAL A 672 -35.20 19.66 8.01
N ILE A 673 -34.80 20.89 7.69
CA ILE A 673 -35.65 21.85 6.97
C ILE A 673 -35.17 22.05 5.53
N THR A 674 -36.09 22.20 4.58
CA THR A 674 -35.78 22.59 3.19
C THR A 674 -35.19 24.00 3.13
N SER A 675 -33.87 24.12 3.24
CA SER A 675 -33.16 25.40 3.09
C SER A 675 -33.40 26.00 1.70
N LYS A 676 -33.32 25.13 0.67
CA LYS A 676 -33.70 25.40 -0.72
C LYS A 676 -34.33 24.14 -1.33
N HIS A 677 -35.52 24.26 -1.93
CA HIS A 677 -36.15 23.18 -2.68
C HIS A 677 -35.86 23.28 -4.19
N HIS A 678 -36.46 22.40 -5.00
CA HIS A 678 -36.31 22.40 -6.46
C HIS A 678 -36.70 23.74 -7.13
N ASP A 679 -37.60 24.51 -6.52
CA ASP A 679 -38.00 25.83 -7.03
C ASP A 679 -36.89 26.89 -6.94
N GLY A 680 -35.77 26.58 -6.28
CA GLY A 680 -34.60 27.44 -6.16
C GLY A 680 -34.70 28.50 -5.07
N PHE A 681 -35.84 28.59 -4.36
CA PHE A 681 -36.08 29.63 -3.36
C PHE A 681 -35.38 29.31 -2.04
N CYS A 682 -34.65 30.29 -1.50
CA CYS A 682 -33.82 30.11 -0.30
C CYS A 682 -34.52 30.68 0.96
N LEU A 683 -34.60 29.89 2.03
CA LEU A 683 -35.21 30.30 3.31
C LEU A 683 -34.26 31.09 4.24
N TRP A 684 -33.10 31.50 3.75
CA TRP A 684 -32.10 32.28 4.49
C TRP A 684 -31.62 33.48 3.68
N ASP A 685 -30.90 34.39 4.33
CA ASP A 685 -30.28 35.57 3.71
C ASP A 685 -29.03 35.17 2.89
N SER A 686 -29.20 34.81 1.62
CA SER A 686 -28.13 34.26 0.78
C SER A 686 -27.37 35.37 0.06
N LYS A 687 -26.04 35.35 0.10
CA LYS A 687 -25.22 36.41 -0.50
C LYS A 687 -24.90 36.18 -1.98
N VAL A 688 -25.39 35.06 -2.54
CA VAL A 688 -25.18 34.69 -3.94
C VAL A 688 -26.43 34.70 -4.81
N THR A 689 -27.61 34.95 -4.24
CA THR A 689 -28.87 35.14 -5.00
C THR A 689 -29.68 36.30 -4.44
N LYS A 690 -30.71 36.73 -5.18
CA LYS A 690 -31.77 37.63 -4.72
C LYS A 690 -33.14 36.96 -4.67
N TYR A 691 -33.16 35.65 -4.90
CA TYR A 691 -34.36 34.80 -4.84
C TYR A 691 -34.42 34.05 -3.52
N ASP A 692 -34.52 34.83 -2.45
CA ASP A 692 -34.56 34.36 -1.07
C ASP A 692 -35.59 35.11 -0.21
N ILE A 693 -35.75 34.66 1.03
CA ILE A 693 -36.73 35.22 1.96
C ILE A 693 -36.49 36.71 2.30
N VAL A 694 -35.25 37.17 2.35
CA VAL A 694 -34.91 38.53 2.80
C VAL A 694 -35.07 39.53 1.67
N ASP A 695 -34.56 39.21 0.48
CA ASP A 695 -34.55 40.12 -0.66
C ASP A 695 -35.84 40.06 -1.49
N ALA A 696 -36.50 38.90 -1.60
CA ALA A 696 -37.62 38.74 -2.52
C ALA A 696 -39.01 38.99 -1.90
N THR A 697 -39.17 38.89 -0.59
CA THR A 697 -40.49 38.80 0.07
C THR A 697 -40.80 39.98 1.00
N PRO A 698 -42.09 40.24 1.35
CA PRO A 698 -42.43 41.24 2.36
C PRO A 698 -41.93 40.91 3.78
N TYR A 699 -41.54 39.66 4.07
CA TYR A 699 -41.10 39.24 5.40
C TYR A 699 -39.75 39.83 5.81
N GLY A 700 -38.81 39.92 4.85
CA GLY A 700 -37.54 40.63 4.99
C GLY A 700 -36.57 40.10 6.08
N LYS A 701 -36.70 38.83 6.51
CA LYS A 701 -35.92 38.25 7.62
C LYS A 701 -35.54 36.78 7.36
N ASP A 702 -34.36 36.39 7.84
CA ASP A 702 -33.86 35.01 7.81
C ASP A 702 -34.74 34.08 8.68
N LEU A 703 -35.21 32.96 8.11
CA LEU A 703 -36.02 31.96 8.82
C LEU A 703 -35.16 30.86 9.45
N LEU A 704 -34.00 30.55 8.88
CA LEU A 704 -33.14 29.47 9.38
C LEU A 704 -32.39 29.86 10.65
N LYS A 705 -31.98 31.14 10.79
CA LYS A 705 -31.24 31.60 11.98
C LYS A 705 -32.00 31.40 13.30
N PRO A 706 -33.23 31.92 13.48
CA PRO A 706 -33.96 31.72 14.73
C PRO A 706 -34.41 30.26 14.92
N LEU A 707 -34.57 29.48 13.85
CA LEU A 707 -34.85 28.04 13.94
C LEU A 707 -33.66 27.25 14.50
N ALA A 708 -32.44 27.52 14.01
CA ALA A 708 -31.21 26.90 14.50
C ALA A 708 -30.96 27.26 15.99
N GLU A 709 -31.23 28.50 16.38
CA GLU A 709 -31.12 28.96 17.77
C GLU A 709 -32.17 28.29 18.68
N ALA A 710 -33.42 28.16 18.24
CA ALA A 710 -34.44 27.39 18.96
C ALA A 710 -34.06 25.91 19.08
N CYS A 711 -33.60 25.27 17.99
CA CYS A 711 -33.09 23.89 18.01
C CYS A 711 -32.00 23.71 19.08
N LYS A 712 -30.98 24.58 19.08
CA LYS A 712 -29.89 24.57 20.06
C LYS A 712 -30.40 24.73 21.49
N LYS A 713 -31.38 25.60 21.74
CA LYS A 713 -32.01 25.83 23.05
C LYS A 713 -32.72 24.59 23.60
N HIS A 714 -33.41 23.84 22.73
CA HIS A 714 -34.15 22.61 23.09
C HIS A 714 -33.32 21.32 22.99
N GLY A 715 -32.03 21.41 22.66
CA GLY A 715 -31.17 20.24 22.49
C GLY A 715 -31.48 19.41 21.24
N ILE A 716 -32.14 20.00 20.25
CA ILE A 716 -32.41 19.40 18.94
C ILE A 716 -31.27 19.78 17.98
N LYS A 717 -30.79 18.80 17.21
CA LYS A 717 -29.77 19.02 16.17
C LYS A 717 -30.38 19.70 14.95
N PHE A 718 -29.79 20.82 14.52
CA PHE A 718 -30.25 21.56 13.35
C PHE A 718 -29.62 21.01 12.08
N CYS A 719 -30.45 20.67 11.10
CA CYS A 719 -30.07 20.03 9.85
C CYS A 719 -30.80 20.69 8.67
N THR A 720 -30.22 20.62 7.47
CA THR A 720 -30.78 21.25 6.27
C THR A 720 -30.91 20.26 5.13
N TYR A 721 -32.07 20.22 4.50
CA TYR A 721 -32.23 19.71 3.14
C TYR A 721 -31.77 20.76 2.13
N TYR A 722 -31.15 20.34 1.04
CA TYR A 722 -30.75 21.22 -0.07
C TYR A 722 -30.88 20.50 -1.42
N SER A 723 -31.55 21.12 -2.40
CA SER A 723 -31.66 20.52 -3.74
C SER A 723 -30.54 20.92 -4.69
N ILE A 724 -29.93 19.90 -5.31
CA ILE A 724 -28.97 20.01 -6.42
C ILE A 724 -29.69 20.50 -7.68
N MET A 725 -30.92 20.07 -7.90
CA MET A 725 -31.79 20.55 -8.97
C MET A 725 -32.33 21.94 -8.62
N ASP A 726 -32.35 22.85 -9.59
CA ASP A 726 -32.78 24.23 -9.40
C ASP A 726 -33.54 24.72 -10.64
N TRP A 727 -34.83 25.02 -10.47
CA TRP A 727 -35.73 25.43 -11.54
C TRP A 727 -35.73 26.95 -11.80
N HIS A 728 -35.02 27.72 -10.97
CA HIS A 728 -34.89 29.17 -11.10
C HIS A 728 -33.52 29.59 -11.66
N HIS A 729 -32.43 28.89 -11.31
CA HIS A 729 -31.08 29.27 -11.71
C HIS A 729 -30.88 29.17 -13.26
N PRO A 730 -30.42 30.24 -13.94
CA PRO A 730 -30.43 30.33 -15.41
C PRO A 730 -29.44 29.38 -16.14
N SER A 731 -28.55 28.72 -15.40
CA SER A 731 -27.71 27.62 -15.91
C SER A 731 -28.47 26.29 -16.00
N GLN A 732 -29.69 26.20 -15.49
CA GLN A 732 -30.57 25.03 -15.60
C GLN A 732 -31.85 25.40 -16.38
N THR A 733 -32.49 24.39 -16.99
CA THR A 733 -33.71 24.59 -17.78
C THR A 733 -34.62 23.36 -17.77
N ALA A 734 -35.91 23.58 -18.04
CA ALA A 734 -36.92 22.53 -18.15
C ALA A 734 -36.62 21.60 -19.34
N GLY A 735 -36.47 20.30 -19.07
CA GLY A 735 -36.18 19.29 -20.09
C GLY A 735 -37.30 18.26 -20.29
N GLY A 736 -38.41 18.37 -19.55
CA GLY A 736 -39.57 17.49 -19.66
C GLY A 736 -40.53 17.88 -20.79
N LYS A 737 -41.41 16.93 -21.14
CA LYS A 737 -42.46 17.17 -22.14
C LYS A 737 -43.45 18.22 -21.65
N ASN A 738 -44.03 18.99 -22.57
CA ASN A 738 -45.05 20.00 -22.30
C ASN A 738 -44.63 21.06 -21.26
N GLY A 739 -43.36 21.51 -21.30
CA GLY A 739 -42.83 22.53 -20.38
C GLY A 739 -42.55 22.05 -18.95
N ARG A 740 -42.68 20.74 -18.67
CA ARG A 740 -42.38 20.19 -17.34
C ARG A 740 -40.89 20.33 -17.02
N TYR A 741 -40.59 20.74 -15.78
CA TYR A 741 -39.22 20.98 -15.35
C TYR A 741 -38.38 19.71 -15.22
N ASN A 742 -38.98 18.56 -14.88
CA ASN A 742 -38.29 17.29 -14.71
C ASN A 742 -38.44 16.40 -15.97
N PRO A 743 -37.34 15.84 -16.54
CA PRO A 743 -35.93 16.00 -16.15
C PRO A 743 -35.40 17.40 -16.38
N THR A 744 -34.72 17.97 -15.39
CA THR A 744 -34.04 19.27 -15.50
C THR A 744 -32.69 19.08 -16.18
N LYS A 745 -32.38 19.97 -17.14
CA LYS A 745 -31.13 19.96 -17.92
C LYS A 745 -30.22 21.09 -17.45
N ILE A 746 -28.91 20.87 -17.55
CA ILE A 746 -27.94 21.97 -17.51
C ILE A 746 -27.90 22.62 -18.90
N VAL A 747 -27.64 23.92 -18.94
CA VAL A 747 -27.28 24.64 -20.17
C VAL A 747 -25.81 24.35 -20.48
N ASP A 748 -25.51 24.04 -21.74
CA ASP A 748 -24.16 23.69 -22.18
C ASP A 748 -23.14 24.78 -21.80
N GLY A 749 -21.98 24.34 -21.30
CA GLY A 749 -20.92 25.23 -20.79
C GLY A 749 -21.19 25.88 -19.42
N ARG A 750 -22.42 25.83 -18.87
CA ARG A 750 -22.78 26.52 -17.61
C ARG A 750 -22.80 25.65 -16.35
N LYS A 751 -22.28 24.41 -16.43
CA LYS A 751 -22.22 23.50 -15.27
C LYS A 751 -21.36 24.05 -14.14
N GLU A 752 -20.14 24.50 -14.43
CA GLU A 752 -19.19 24.99 -13.42
C GLU A 752 -19.70 26.22 -12.67
N GLU A 753 -20.42 27.11 -13.37
CA GLU A 753 -21.10 28.28 -12.80
C GLU A 753 -22.09 27.85 -11.71
N TYR A 754 -22.99 26.91 -12.01
CA TYR A 754 -23.97 26.42 -11.04
C TYR A 754 -23.31 25.63 -9.90
N VAL A 755 -22.27 24.83 -10.18
CA VAL A 755 -21.51 24.12 -9.13
C VAL A 755 -20.85 25.11 -8.17
N LYS A 756 -20.29 26.21 -8.67
CA LYS A 756 -19.71 27.29 -7.87
C LYS A 756 -20.75 28.01 -7.02
N TYR A 757 -21.90 28.35 -7.62
CA TYR A 757 -23.06 28.93 -6.92
C TYR A 757 -23.53 28.02 -5.77
N MET A 758 -23.78 26.74 -6.05
CA MET A 758 -24.19 25.76 -5.06
C MET A 758 -23.15 25.57 -3.93
N LYS A 759 -21.86 25.46 -4.25
CA LYS A 759 -20.80 25.36 -3.24
C LYS A 759 -20.74 26.59 -2.33
N ALA A 760 -21.03 27.78 -2.86
CA ALA A 760 -21.11 29.00 -2.05
C ALA A 760 -22.33 28.99 -1.10
N GLN A 761 -23.53 28.64 -1.58
CA GLN A 761 -24.73 28.49 -0.73
C GLN A 761 -24.53 27.47 0.38
N LEU A 762 -23.95 26.31 0.06
CA LEU A 762 -23.67 25.27 1.06
C LEU A 762 -22.62 25.73 2.10
N LYS A 763 -21.68 26.61 1.71
CA LYS A 763 -20.74 27.22 2.66
C LYS A 763 -21.45 28.21 3.59
N GLU A 764 -22.33 29.07 3.07
CA GLU A 764 -23.17 29.96 3.89
C GLU A 764 -23.95 29.16 4.93
N LEU A 765 -24.55 28.02 4.53
CA LEU A 765 -25.31 27.17 5.44
C LEU A 765 -24.44 26.58 6.57
N ILE A 766 -23.22 26.12 6.26
CA ILE A 766 -22.28 25.62 7.28
C ILE A 766 -21.82 26.73 8.22
N ASP A 767 -21.36 27.87 7.67
CA ASP A 767 -20.76 28.96 8.43
C ASP A 767 -21.76 29.63 9.39
N ASN A 768 -23.01 29.82 8.95
CA ASN A 768 -23.98 30.68 9.65
C ASN A 768 -24.90 29.95 10.64
N TYR A 769 -25.15 28.64 10.44
CA TYR A 769 -26.18 27.88 11.19
C TYR A 769 -25.68 26.60 11.87
N ASP A 770 -24.39 26.26 11.77
CA ASP A 770 -23.78 25.08 12.42
C ASP A 770 -24.48 23.74 12.07
N VAL A 771 -24.84 23.56 10.80
CA VAL A 771 -25.61 22.40 10.28
C VAL A 771 -24.94 21.07 10.61
N GLU A 772 -25.70 20.12 11.17
CA GLU A 772 -25.20 18.82 11.63
C GLU A 772 -25.42 17.69 10.61
N VAL A 773 -26.52 17.74 9.85
CA VAL A 773 -26.78 16.87 8.68
C VAL A 773 -27.14 17.74 7.46
N MET A 774 -26.51 17.45 6.31
CA MET A 774 -26.94 17.97 5.00
C MET A 774 -27.61 16.86 4.19
N TRP A 775 -28.88 17.05 3.88
CA TRP A 775 -29.74 16.09 3.19
C TRP A 775 -29.94 16.54 1.74
N PHE A 776 -29.18 15.97 0.82
CA PHE A 776 -29.24 16.33 -0.60
C PHE A 776 -30.39 15.64 -1.33
N ASP A 777 -30.81 16.23 -2.44
CA ASP A 777 -31.88 15.70 -3.29
C ASP A 777 -31.86 16.37 -4.67
N GLY A 778 -32.61 15.83 -5.64
CA GLY A 778 -32.54 16.30 -7.04
C GLY A 778 -31.33 15.75 -7.79
N GLU A 779 -30.64 14.77 -7.23
CA GLU A 779 -29.41 14.16 -7.73
C GLU A 779 -29.63 13.35 -9.00
N TRP A 780 -30.87 12.95 -9.30
CA TRP A 780 -31.23 12.13 -10.46
C TRP A 780 -31.01 12.85 -11.80
N VAL A 781 -30.89 14.18 -11.84
CA VAL A 781 -30.65 14.95 -13.06
C VAL A 781 -29.45 14.42 -13.85
N GLY A 782 -29.59 14.36 -15.18
CA GLY A 782 -28.63 13.64 -16.05
C GLY A 782 -27.23 14.26 -16.15
N TRP A 783 -27.10 15.53 -15.77
CA TRP A 783 -25.85 16.30 -15.83
C TRP A 783 -25.00 16.21 -14.54
N TRP A 784 -25.61 15.79 -13.43
CA TRP A 784 -24.93 15.47 -12.18
C TRP A 784 -24.37 14.05 -12.27
N THR A 785 -23.17 13.81 -11.78
CA THR A 785 -22.45 12.52 -11.87
C THR A 785 -21.85 12.13 -10.52
N GLU A 786 -21.47 10.85 -10.37
CA GLU A 786 -20.83 10.39 -9.14
C GLU A 786 -19.50 11.11 -8.82
N PRO A 787 -18.62 11.41 -9.80
CA PRO A 787 -17.48 12.31 -9.58
C PRO A 787 -17.85 13.68 -9.01
N ASP A 788 -18.93 14.32 -9.47
CA ASP A 788 -19.37 15.61 -8.92
C ASP A 788 -19.81 15.46 -7.45
N GLY A 789 -20.54 14.37 -7.14
CA GLY A 789 -20.97 14.05 -5.78
C GLY A 789 -19.81 13.77 -4.84
N LYS A 790 -18.77 13.06 -5.30
CA LYS A 790 -17.53 12.81 -4.53
C LYS A 790 -16.72 14.08 -4.29
N ASP A 791 -16.60 14.96 -5.28
CA ASP A 791 -15.96 16.27 -5.14
C ASP A 791 -16.74 17.18 -4.16
N LEU A 792 -18.07 17.22 -4.26
CA LEU A 792 -18.90 17.99 -3.33
C LEU A 792 -18.83 17.42 -1.90
N TYR A 793 -18.89 16.10 -1.73
CA TYR A 793 -18.73 15.45 -0.42
C TYR A 793 -17.37 15.80 0.20
N ALA A 794 -16.27 15.68 -0.55
CA ALA A 794 -14.94 16.04 -0.08
C ALA A 794 -14.82 17.53 0.30
N TYR A 795 -15.42 18.43 -0.49
CA TYR A 795 -15.48 19.86 -0.19
C TYR A 795 -16.22 20.14 1.14
N LEU A 796 -17.39 19.55 1.36
CA LEU A 796 -18.19 19.77 2.56
C LEU A 796 -17.55 19.16 3.82
N ARG A 797 -17.00 17.93 3.71
CA ARG A 797 -16.26 17.28 4.81
C ARG A 797 -14.99 18.06 5.17
N LYS A 798 -14.36 18.77 4.22
CA LYS A 798 -13.24 19.69 4.48
C LYS A 798 -13.68 20.96 5.23
N LEU A 799 -14.89 21.48 4.96
CA LEU A 799 -15.45 22.63 5.68
C LEU A 799 -15.87 22.27 7.11
N LYS A 800 -16.61 21.17 7.29
CA LYS A 800 -17.04 20.67 8.61
C LYS A 800 -16.78 19.17 8.74
N PRO A 801 -15.64 18.75 9.32
CA PRO A 801 -15.28 17.34 9.51
C PRO A 801 -16.22 16.53 10.44
N SER A 802 -17.21 17.14 11.10
CA SER A 802 -18.29 16.42 11.80
C SER A 802 -19.56 16.23 10.98
N LEU A 803 -19.74 16.93 9.86
CA LEU A 803 -20.98 16.93 9.06
C LEU A 803 -21.34 15.52 8.57
N ILE A 804 -22.61 15.18 8.68
CA ILE A 804 -23.19 13.93 8.13
C ILE A 804 -23.95 14.27 6.84
N ILE A 805 -23.80 13.45 5.80
CA ILE A 805 -24.32 13.70 4.45
C ILE A 805 -25.04 12.46 3.93
N ASN A 806 -26.21 12.60 3.30
CA ASN A 806 -26.93 11.46 2.73
C ASN A 806 -26.34 10.96 1.40
N ASN A 807 -26.70 9.75 0.98
CA ASN A 807 -26.24 9.15 -0.28
C ASN A 807 -26.80 9.77 -1.58
N ARG A 808 -27.64 10.81 -1.48
CA ARG A 808 -28.13 11.61 -2.60
C ARG A 808 -27.20 12.78 -2.95
N ILE A 809 -26.07 12.94 -2.27
CA ILE A 809 -25.04 13.85 -2.78
C ILE A 809 -24.43 13.35 -4.11
N GLY A 810 -24.45 12.03 -4.34
CA GLY A 810 -23.99 11.37 -5.56
C GLY A 810 -25.09 10.52 -6.22
N LYS A 811 -24.69 9.51 -6.98
CA LYS A 811 -25.58 8.57 -7.70
C LYS A 811 -25.74 7.23 -6.96
N GLY A 812 -25.44 7.17 -5.66
CA GLY A 812 -25.47 5.94 -4.87
C GLY A 812 -26.85 5.33 -4.67
N ARG A 813 -27.89 6.18 -4.58
CA ARG A 813 -29.28 5.77 -4.31
C ARG A 813 -29.82 4.71 -5.28
N LYS A 814 -30.28 3.58 -4.75
CA LYS A 814 -30.97 2.50 -5.47
C LYS A 814 -32.49 2.71 -5.48
N GLY A 815 -32.98 3.59 -6.35
CA GLY A 815 -34.42 3.84 -6.51
C GLY A 815 -35.12 4.24 -5.20
N MET A 816 -36.36 3.76 -4.99
CA MET A 816 -37.12 4.03 -3.76
C MET A 816 -36.68 3.18 -2.55
N GLU A 817 -35.95 2.09 -2.77
CA GLU A 817 -35.26 1.37 -1.68
C GLU A 817 -34.24 2.28 -0.99
N GLY A 818 -33.67 3.25 -1.72
CA GLY A 818 -32.91 4.37 -1.18
C GLY A 818 -31.51 4.05 -0.64
N LEU A 819 -31.19 2.77 -0.42
CA LEU A 819 -29.86 2.28 -0.03
C LEU A 819 -28.83 2.50 -1.15
N ASN A 820 -27.54 2.36 -0.82
CA ASN A 820 -26.48 2.37 -1.82
C ASN A 820 -26.56 1.13 -2.74
N LYS A 821 -26.27 1.34 -4.02
CA LYS A 821 -25.98 0.24 -4.95
C LYS A 821 -24.65 -0.42 -4.56
N GLY A 822 -24.52 -1.71 -4.87
CA GLY A 822 -23.36 -2.54 -4.51
C GLY A 822 -22.29 -2.68 -5.60
N ASP A 823 -22.35 -1.90 -6.68
CA ASP A 823 -21.42 -1.97 -7.83
C ASP A 823 -20.13 -1.16 -7.62
N GLN A 824 -20.09 -0.19 -6.72
CA GLN A 824 -18.91 0.62 -6.39
C GLN A 824 -19.04 1.35 -5.04
N GLU A 825 -17.95 1.96 -4.57
CA GLU A 825 -17.96 2.93 -3.47
C GLU A 825 -18.68 4.22 -3.91
N TYR A 826 -19.69 4.67 -3.17
CA TYR A 826 -20.49 5.87 -3.45
C TYR A 826 -20.31 6.93 -2.35
N ALA A 827 -20.46 8.21 -2.72
CA ALA A 827 -20.48 9.33 -1.77
C ALA A 827 -21.73 9.32 -0.86
N GLY A 828 -21.54 9.78 0.39
CA GLY A 828 -22.58 9.86 1.41
C GLY A 828 -22.43 8.82 2.53
N ASP A 829 -22.89 9.19 3.72
CA ASP A 829 -22.70 8.43 4.95
C ASP A 829 -23.82 7.42 5.23
N PHE A 830 -25.05 7.68 4.74
CA PHE A 830 -26.24 6.86 5.02
C PHE A 830 -27.22 6.76 3.84
N GLY A 831 -27.98 5.67 3.78
CA GLY A 831 -29.01 5.41 2.77
C GLY A 831 -30.36 6.08 3.06
N THR A 832 -31.14 6.37 2.02
CA THR A 832 -32.37 7.19 2.11
C THR A 832 -33.64 6.53 1.51
N PRO A 833 -34.13 5.40 2.09
CA PRO A 833 -35.47 4.88 1.78
C PRO A 833 -36.53 5.99 1.88
N GLU A 834 -37.50 6.01 0.97
CA GLU A 834 -38.47 7.11 0.89
C GLU A 834 -39.88 6.56 0.79
N GLN A 835 -40.76 6.95 1.72
CA GLN A 835 -42.11 6.41 1.89
C GLN A 835 -42.16 4.87 2.11
N GLN A 836 -41.02 4.24 2.40
CA GLN A 836 -40.86 2.80 2.54
C GLN A 836 -40.00 2.45 3.75
N ILE A 837 -40.31 1.32 4.40
CA ILE A 837 -39.46 0.69 5.41
C ILE A 837 -38.87 -0.57 4.75
N PRO A 838 -37.54 -0.81 4.83
CA PRO A 838 -36.94 -2.08 4.38
C PRO A 838 -37.69 -3.29 4.95
N ALA A 839 -37.76 -4.39 4.18
CA ALA A 839 -38.47 -5.59 4.63
C ALA A 839 -37.81 -6.22 5.86
N ASP A 840 -36.49 -6.39 5.78
CA ASP A 840 -35.64 -7.01 6.80
C ASP A 840 -34.81 -5.98 7.57
N GLY A 841 -34.17 -6.42 8.66
CA GLY A 841 -33.21 -5.60 9.41
C GLY A 841 -31.87 -5.47 8.68
N LEU A 842 -31.24 -4.29 8.75
CA LEU A 842 -29.99 -3.97 8.05
C LEU A 842 -28.86 -3.68 9.08
N PRO A 843 -28.35 -4.69 9.80
CA PRO A 843 -27.32 -4.48 10.81
C PRO A 843 -26.03 -3.97 10.18
N GLY A 844 -25.42 -2.96 10.80
CA GLY A 844 -24.18 -2.32 10.30
C GLY A 844 -24.38 -1.36 9.13
N VAL A 845 -25.61 -1.15 8.64
CA VAL A 845 -25.93 -0.18 7.59
C VAL A 845 -26.62 1.03 8.20
N ASP A 846 -26.07 2.21 7.97
CA ASP A 846 -26.71 3.48 8.35
C ASP A 846 -27.75 3.87 7.28
N TRP A 847 -29.01 4.05 7.68
CA TRP A 847 -30.09 4.47 6.80
C TRP A 847 -31.22 5.21 7.54
N GLU A 848 -31.95 6.04 6.81
CA GLU A 848 -33.04 6.87 7.33
C GLU A 848 -34.21 6.85 6.36
N SER A 849 -35.39 6.45 6.84
CA SER A 849 -36.62 6.49 6.06
C SER A 849 -37.34 7.82 6.30
N CYS A 850 -37.50 8.60 5.24
CA CYS A 850 -38.31 9.80 5.26
C CYS A 850 -39.77 9.50 4.84
N MET A 851 -40.75 10.05 5.56
CA MET A 851 -42.17 9.87 5.25
C MET A 851 -43.03 11.08 5.61
N THR A 852 -44.18 11.20 4.94
CA THR A 852 -45.18 12.25 5.16
C THR A 852 -46.26 11.84 6.18
N MET A 853 -46.84 12.79 6.91
CA MET A 853 -48.03 12.53 7.76
C MET A 853 -49.31 12.36 6.93
N ASN A 854 -49.43 13.05 5.80
CA ASN A 854 -50.50 12.98 4.79
C ASN A 854 -49.93 12.43 3.46
N ASP A 855 -50.42 12.80 2.30
CA ASP A 855 -49.92 12.33 0.99
C ASP A 855 -48.92 13.30 0.32
N THR A 856 -48.63 14.46 0.93
CA THR A 856 -47.70 15.48 0.38
C THR A 856 -46.56 15.86 1.33
N TRP A 857 -45.45 16.35 0.78
CA TRP A 857 -44.35 16.89 1.60
C TRP A 857 -44.61 18.36 1.96
N GLY A 858 -44.69 19.22 0.95
CA GLY A 858 -45.12 20.61 1.09
C GLY A 858 -46.62 20.71 1.39
N PHE A 859 -47.02 21.85 1.98
CA PHE A 859 -48.41 22.09 2.34
C PHE A 859 -49.34 22.05 1.11
N LYS A 860 -50.40 21.25 1.21
CA LYS A 860 -51.49 21.18 0.22
C LYS A 860 -52.83 21.35 0.92
N LYS A 861 -53.57 22.41 0.57
CA LYS A 861 -54.79 22.84 1.28
C LYS A 861 -55.90 21.79 1.29
N LYS A 862 -55.96 20.97 0.24
CA LYS A 862 -56.98 19.91 0.04
C LYS A 862 -56.52 18.51 0.45
N ASP A 863 -55.28 18.33 0.90
CA ASP A 863 -54.83 17.03 1.40
C ASP A 863 -55.22 16.87 2.88
N HIS A 864 -56.17 15.97 3.11
CA HIS A 864 -56.65 15.59 4.43
C HIS A 864 -56.48 14.09 4.71
N ASN A 865 -55.68 13.37 3.93
CA ASN A 865 -55.45 11.93 4.09
C ASN A 865 -54.42 11.63 5.20
N TRP A 866 -54.71 12.10 6.42
CA TRP A 866 -53.79 12.00 7.56
C TRP A 866 -53.64 10.56 8.05
N LYS A 867 -52.40 10.06 8.07
CA LYS A 867 -52.03 8.81 8.73
C LYS A 867 -52.38 8.90 10.23
N SER A 868 -52.81 7.78 10.81
CA SER A 868 -53.16 7.69 12.24
C SER A 868 -51.90 7.75 13.13
N SER A 869 -52.07 8.24 14.36
CA SER A 869 -51.01 8.21 15.38
C SER A 869 -50.49 6.78 15.60
N GLU A 870 -51.36 5.76 15.54
CA GLU A 870 -50.98 4.34 15.57
C GLU A 870 -49.98 3.99 14.46
N LYS A 871 -50.27 4.34 13.20
CA LYS A 871 -49.42 4.04 12.05
C LYS A 871 -48.05 4.72 12.17
N LEU A 872 -48.02 5.97 12.64
CA LEU A 872 -46.76 6.72 12.79
C LEU A 872 -45.89 6.18 13.92
N ILE A 873 -46.47 5.80 15.06
CA ILE A 873 -45.76 5.14 16.17
C ILE A 873 -45.25 3.76 15.75
N ARG A 874 -46.10 2.93 15.13
CA ARG A 874 -45.71 1.58 14.64
C ARG A 874 -44.63 1.66 13.55
N ASN A 875 -44.65 2.69 12.68
CA ASN A 875 -43.58 2.96 11.72
C ASN A 875 -42.25 3.29 12.40
N LEU A 876 -42.25 4.22 13.37
CA LEU A 876 -41.04 4.58 14.13
C LEU A 876 -40.40 3.35 14.78
N ILE A 877 -41.22 2.50 15.40
CA ILE A 877 -40.80 1.25 16.04
C ILE A 877 -40.23 0.27 15.00
N ASP A 878 -40.92 0.04 13.87
CA ASP A 878 -40.47 -0.88 12.83
C ASP A 878 -39.11 -0.44 12.23
N ILE A 879 -38.94 0.87 11.99
CA ILE A 879 -37.68 1.45 11.51
C ILE A 879 -36.53 1.23 12.51
N CYS A 880 -36.74 1.56 13.79
CA CYS A 880 -35.72 1.35 14.82
C CYS A 880 -35.38 -0.14 15.00
N SER A 881 -36.39 -1.02 14.94
CA SER A 881 -36.22 -2.49 15.02
C SER A 881 -35.40 -3.09 13.86
N LYS A 882 -35.22 -2.32 12.78
CA LYS A 882 -34.43 -2.67 11.60
C LYS A 882 -33.11 -1.88 11.52
N GLY A 883 -32.80 -1.07 12.54
CA GLY A 883 -31.55 -0.33 12.70
C GLY A 883 -31.50 1.05 12.04
N GLY A 884 -32.61 1.53 11.47
CA GLY A 884 -32.67 2.81 10.78
C GLY A 884 -33.19 3.97 11.63
N ASN A 885 -33.20 5.14 11.02
CA ASN A 885 -33.77 6.37 11.56
C ASN A 885 -35.09 6.73 10.86
N TYR A 886 -36.02 7.39 11.56
CA TYR A 886 -37.29 7.86 11.01
C TYR A 886 -37.31 9.39 10.92
N LEU A 887 -37.48 9.92 9.72
CA LEU A 887 -37.57 11.36 9.46
C LEU A 887 -39.00 11.72 9.01
N LEU A 888 -39.81 12.21 9.96
CA LEU A 888 -41.25 12.41 9.77
C LEU A 888 -41.58 13.86 9.37
N ASN A 889 -42.23 14.03 8.23
CA ASN A 889 -42.46 15.35 7.63
C ASN A 889 -43.72 16.09 8.11
N VAL A 890 -43.56 17.41 8.29
CA VAL A 890 -44.65 18.41 8.30
C VAL A 890 -44.50 19.40 7.15
N GLY A 891 -45.63 19.84 6.57
CA GLY A 891 -45.69 20.90 5.57
C GLY A 891 -46.41 22.13 6.13
N PRO A 892 -45.71 23.21 6.54
CA PRO A 892 -46.31 24.42 7.10
C PRO A 892 -47.02 25.30 6.05
N THR A 893 -48.02 26.06 6.47
CA THR A 893 -48.74 27.01 5.61
C THR A 893 -47.88 28.21 5.21
N ALA A 894 -48.30 29.01 4.23
CA ALA A 894 -47.60 30.23 3.82
C ALA A 894 -47.41 31.24 4.97
N GLU A 895 -48.34 31.28 5.92
CA GLU A 895 -48.33 32.16 7.09
C GLU A 895 -47.36 31.68 8.20
N GLY A 896 -46.80 30.47 8.09
CA GLY A 896 -45.88 29.90 9.09
C GLY A 896 -46.54 29.03 10.18
N GLU A 897 -47.75 28.51 9.94
CA GLU A 897 -48.41 27.57 10.85
C GLU A 897 -48.13 26.11 10.45
N ILE A 898 -47.72 25.28 11.41
CA ILE A 898 -47.78 23.81 11.22
C ILE A 898 -49.26 23.40 11.31
N PRO A 899 -49.81 22.61 10.35
CA PRO A 899 -51.20 22.20 10.37
C PRO A 899 -51.61 21.52 11.69
N GLY A 900 -52.80 21.86 12.21
CA GLY A 900 -53.36 21.29 13.44
C GLY A 900 -53.28 19.76 13.52
N PRO A 901 -53.69 19.01 12.48
CA PRO A 901 -53.56 17.55 12.46
C PRO A 901 -52.11 17.05 12.64
N SER A 902 -51.11 17.76 12.09
CA SER A 902 -49.70 17.41 12.31
C SER A 902 -49.29 17.60 13.77
N LEU A 903 -49.73 18.70 14.40
CA LEU A 903 -49.48 18.95 15.83
C LEU A 903 -50.17 17.91 16.73
N GLU A 904 -51.38 17.46 16.39
CA GLU A 904 -52.07 16.37 17.09
C GLU A 904 -51.26 15.06 17.07
N ARG A 905 -50.75 14.66 15.88
CA ARG A 905 -49.96 13.42 15.74
C ARG A 905 -48.63 13.53 16.47
N LEU A 906 -47.95 14.68 16.40
CA LEU A 906 -46.73 14.95 17.18
C LEU A 906 -46.98 14.86 18.69
N ALA A 907 -48.09 15.43 19.19
CA ALA A 907 -48.46 15.35 20.59
C ALA A 907 -48.79 13.91 21.04
N ASP A 908 -49.47 13.12 20.20
CA ASP A 908 -49.75 11.70 20.48
C ASP A 908 -48.48 10.85 20.50
N MET A 909 -47.59 11.04 19.52
CA MET A 909 -46.27 10.42 19.52
C MET A 909 -45.48 10.80 20.77
N GLY A 910 -45.52 12.07 21.18
CA GLY A 910 -44.87 12.56 22.40
C GLY A 910 -45.37 11.88 23.67
N LYS A 911 -46.68 11.67 23.82
CA LYS A 911 -47.26 10.91 24.95
C LYS A 911 -46.66 9.51 25.04
N TRP A 912 -46.58 8.80 23.91
CA TRP A 912 -46.00 7.45 23.84
C TRP A 912 -44.49 7.46 24.09
N MET A 913 -43.76 8.37 23.43
CA MET A 913 -42.30 8.51 23.54
C MET A 913 -41.84 8.89 24.94
N LYS A 914 -42.62 9.66 25.70
CA LYS A 914 -42.33 10.01 27.09
C LYS A 914 -42.25 8.80 28.03
N VAL A 915 -43.02 7.74 27.75
CA VAL A 915 -43.01 6.49 28.51
C VAL A 915 -42.03 5.48 27.91
N ASN A 916 -42.04 5.32 26.59
CA ASN A 916 -41.41 4.19 25.93
C ASN A 916 -40.09 4.55 25.21
N GLY A 917 -39.73 5.82 25.04
CA GLY A 917 -38.64 6.26 24.15
C GLY A 917 -37.25 5.66 24.43
N GLN A 918 -36.97 5.22 25.67
CA GLN A 918 -35.73 4.50 25.99
C GLN A 918 -35.57 3.17 25.24
N SER A 919 -36.68 2.61 24.73
CA SER A 919 -36.73 1.42 23.87
C SER A 919 -36.46 1.70 22.38
N LEU A 920 -36.05 2.94 22.04
CA LEU A 920 -35.67 3.34 20.68
C LEU A 920 -34.32 4.09 20.70
N TYR A 921 -34.14 5.06 21.61
CA TYR A 921 -32.91 5.84 21.63
C TYR A 921 -31.70 5.01 22.05
N GLY A 922 -30.64 5.02 21.24
CA GLY A 922 -29.44 4.21 21.45
C GLY A 922 -29.69 2.70 21.33
N THR A 923 -30.76 2.27 20.67
CA THR A 923 -30.97 0.85 20.33
C THR A 923 -30.38 0.51 18.97
N THR A 924 -29.92 -0.73 18.81
CA THR A 924 -29.63 -1.36 17.51
C THR A 924 -30.83 -2.18 17.03
N ALA A 925 -30.73 -2.68 15.80
CA ALA A 925 -31.71 -3.59 15.21
C ALA A 925 -32.02 -4.81 16.09
N SER A 926 -33.16 -5.44 15.82
CA SER A 926 -33.52 -6.76 16.34
C SER A 926 -32.38 -7.77 16.13
N PRO A 927 -32.07 -8.63 17.13
CA PRO A 927 -31.10 -9.70 16.95
C PRO A 927 -31.67 -10.86 16.12
N PHE A 928 -32.97 -10.83 15.84
CA PHE A 928 -33.68 -11.91 15.16
C PHE A 928 -33.74 -11.66 13.64
N PRO A 929 -33.44 -12.68 12.81
CA PRO A 929 -33.47 -12.55 11.35
C PRO A 929 -34.89 -12.36 10.79
N LYS A 930 -35.93 -12.60 11.59
CA LYS A 930 -37.33 -12.31 11.26
C LYS A 930 -38.00 -11.66 12.46
N GLN A 931 -38.78 -10.62 12.21
CA GLN A 931 -39.54 -9.93 13.26
C GLN A 931 -40.68 -10.83 13.78
N PRO A 932 -40.98 -10.80 15.10
CA PRO A 932 -42.09 -11.58 15.66
C PRO A 932 -43.46 -11.16 15.11
N LYS A 933 -44.43 -12.09 15.07
CA LYS A 933 -45.79 -11.80 14.57
C LYS A 933 -46.56 -10.79 15.44
N TRP A 934 -46.32 -10.78 16.74
CA TRP A 934 -47.00 -9.92 17.71
C TRP A 934 -46.48 -8.47 17.73
N GLY A 935 -45.40 -8.14 17.02
CA GLY A 935 -44.78 -6.82 17.13
C GLY A 935 -43.33 -6.75 16.65
N ARG A 936 -42.47 -6.06 17.41
CA ARG A 936 -41.07 -5.76 17.03
C ARG A 936 -40.10 -5.86 18.20
N VAL A 937 -38.81 -5.99 17.90
CA VAL A 937 -37.74 -6.05 18.90
C VAL A 937 -36.63 -5.05 18.58
N THR A 938 -36.12 -4.40 19.63
CA THR A 938 -34.98 -3.47 19.59
C THR A 938 -34.00 -3.85 20.70
N THR A 939 -32.71 -3.58 20.50
CA THR A 939 -31.64 -4.08 21.38
C THR A 939 -30.82 -2.96 21.96
N LYS A 940 -30.53 -2.98 23.27
CA LYS A 940 -29.60 -2.04 23.92
C LYS A 940 -28.66 -2.78 24.85
N GLY A 941 -27.46 -3.10 24.37
CA GLY A 941 -26.52 -3.95 25.11
C GLY A 941 -27.13 -5.34 25.36
N SER A 942 -27.32 -5.69 26.64
CA SER A 942 -27.92 -6.98 27.07
C SER A 942 -29.43 -6.88 27.36
N THR A 943 -30.09 -5.83 26.87
CA THR A 943 -31.52 -5.56 27.09
C THR A 943 -32.26 -5.62 25.76
N LEU A 944 -33.33 -6.41 25.70
CA LEU A 944 -34.26 -6.44 24.57
C LEU A 944 -35.54 -5.70 24.98
N TYR A 945 -36.02 -4.81 24.12
CA TYR A 945 -37.34 -4.22 24.26
C TYR A 945 -38.29 -4.82 23.22
N LEU A 946 -39.36 -5.43 23.73
CA LEU A 946 -40.38 -6.12 22.98
C LEU A 946 -41.56 -5.16 22.81
N HIS A 947 -41.72 -4.63 21.61
CA HIS A 947 -42.79 -3.70 21.26
C HIS A 947 -44.01 -4.51 20.80
N VAL A 948 -44.98 -4.73 21.69
CA VAL A 948 -46.16 -5.55 21.45
C VAL A 948 -47.23 -4.72 20.77
N PHE A 949 -47.46 -5.01 19.49
CA PHE A 949 -48.54 -4.41 18.69
C PHE A 949 -49.86 -5.15 18.96
N GLU A 950 -49.82 -6.47 18.91
CA GLU A 950 -50.99 -7.33 19.09
C GLU A 950 -50.85 -8.09 20.41
N TRP A 951 -51.59 -7.67 21.43
CA TRP A 951 -51.50 -8.26 22.78
C TRP A 951 -52.11 -9.66 22.80
N PRO A 952 -51.34 -10.71 23.16
CA PRO A 952 -51.78 -12.10 23.01
C PRO A 952 -52.88 -12.46 24.01
N ALA A 953 -53.94 -13.09 23.53
CA ALA A 953 -55.09 -13.48 24.35
C ALA A 953 -54.78 -14.62 25.36
N ASP A 954 -53.77 -15.44 25.08
CA ASP A 954 -53.23 -16.47 25.99
C ASP A 954 -52.13 -15.91 26.93
N GLY A 955 -51.81 -14.62 26.82
CA GLY A 955 -50.77 -13.96 27.59
C GLY A 955 -49.33 -14.36 27.22
N LYS A 956 -49.08 -15.05 26.11
CA LYS A 956 -47.72 -15.52 25.76
C LYS A 956 -47.14 -14.82 24.53
N LEU A 957 -45.97 -14.19 24.70
CA LEU A 957 -45.13 -13.75 23.59
C LEU A 957 -44.05 -14.80 23.31
N THR A 958 -44.05 -15.36 22.09
CA THR A 958 -43.02 -16.31 21.65
C THR A 958 -42.01 -15.64 20.72
N MET A 959 -40.73 -15.96 20.88
CA MET A 959 -39.63 -15.49 20.01
C MET A 959 -38.52 -16.55 19.93
N PRO A 960 -37.59 -16.47 18.97
CA PRO A 960 -36.40 -17.34 18.95
C PRO A 960 -35.65 -17.27 20.28
N ALA A 961 -35.01 -18.37 20.69
CA ALA A 961 -34.24 -18.39 21.93
C ALA A 961 -33.20 -17.26 21.97
N VAL A 962 -33.12 -16.55 23.09
CA VAL A 962 -32.14 -15.50 23.34
C VAL A 962 -30.94 -16.05 24.09
N ASP A 963 -29.74 -15.57 23.75
CA ASP A 963 -28.52 -15.92 24.46
C ASP A 963 -28.48 -15.22 25.84
N GLY A 964 -28.12 -15.98 26.87
CA GLY A 964 -28.06 -15.51 28.25
C GLY A 964 -29.33 -15.80 29.07
N LYS A 965 -29.18 -15.79 30.40
CA LYS A 965 -30.31 -15.99 31.33
C LYS A 965 -31.09 -14.69 31.47
N VAL A 966 -32.42 -14.78 31.43
CA VAL A 966 -33.29 -13.65 31.77
C VAL A 966 -33.11 -13.29 33.24
N LYS A 967 -32.83 -12.01 33.50
CA LYS A 967 -32.71 -11.41 34.84
C LYS A 967 -34.00 -10.76 35.31
N SER A 968 -34.73 -10.09 34.41
CA SER A 968 -36.02 -9.48 34.73
C SER A 968 -36.87 -9.25 33.48
N VAL A 969 -38.18 -9.28 33.69
CA VAL A 969 -39.22 -8.89 32.73
C VAL A 969 -40.03 -7.77 33.36
N LYS A 970 -40.23 -6.64 32.66
CA LYS A 970 -41.02 -5.49 33.13
C LYS A 970 -41.81 -4.85 32.01
N LEU A 971 -42.91 -4.19 32.29
CA LEU A 971 -43.55 -3.27 31.35
C LEU A 971 -43.01 -1.85 31.57
N LEU A 972 -42.65 -1.13 30.51
CA LEU A 972 -42.14 0.24 30.67
C LEU A 972 -43.21 1.21 31.22
N ALA A 973 -44.46 0.99 30.83
CA ALA A 973 -45.61 1.76 31.30
C ALA A 973 -46.13 1.35 32.69
N ASP A 974 -45.75 0.16 33.18
CA ASP A 974 -46.14 -0.37 34.51
C ASP A 974 -45.01 -1.25 35.07
N PRO A 975 -43.89 -0.66 35.53
CA PRO A 975 -42.73 -1.42 36.01
C PRO A 975 -43.00 -2.22 37.29
N SER A 976 -44.11 -1.92 37.97
CA SER A 976 -44.64 -2.58 39.16
C SER A 976 -45.42 -3.85 38.88
N ARG A 977 -45.78 -4.15 37.63
CA ARG A 977 -46.69 -5.27 37.32
C ARG A 977 -46.11 -6.63 37.73
N SER A 978 -46.82 -7.29 38.64
CA SER A 978 -46.58 -8.68 39.02
C SER A 978 -47.10 -9.68 37.97
N GLY A 979 -46.60 -10.91 38.01
CA GLY A 979 -47.02 -11.99 37.09
C GLY A 979 -46.32 -12.01 35.73
N LEU A 980 -45.36 -11.11 35.49
CA LEU A 980 -44.47 -11.15 34.33
C LEU A 980 -43.33 -12.15 34.56
N SER A 981 -43.07 -13.03 33.60
CA SER A 981 -41.97 -14.00 33.65
C SER A 981 -41.47 -14.37 32.26
N ALA A 982 -40.30 -15.01 32.18
CA ALA A 982 -39.83 -15.58 30.92
C ALA A 982 -39.17 -16.95 31.15
N SER A 983 -39.47 -17.88 30.25
CA SER A 983 -38.99 -19.26 30.23
C SER A 983 -38.38 -19.58 28.86
N VAL A 984 -37.65 -20.70 28.79
CA VAL A 984 -37.30 -21.32 27.50
C VAL A 984 -38.13 -22.59 27.37
N GLU A 985 -39.06 -22.61 26.43
CA GLU A 985 -39.99 -23.71 26.16
C GLU A 985 -39.79 -24.14 24.70
N GLY A 986 -39.53 -25.44 24.44
CA GLY A 986 -39.41 -25.97 23.07
C GLY A 986 -38.32 -25.34 22.19
N GLY A 987 -37.28 -24.74 22.77
CA GLY A 987 -36.24 -24.01 22.04
C GLY A 987 -36.61 -22.57 21.64
N GLN A 988 -37.68 -22.03 22.22
CA GLN A 988 -38.10 -20.63 22.08
C GLN A 988 -38.08 -19.92 23.43
N THR A 989 -37.84 -18.61 23.43
CA THR A 989 -38.07 -17.78 24.61
C THR A 989 -39.54 -17.40 24.65
N VAL A 990 -40.21 -17.74 25.75
CA VAL A 990 -41.62 -17.44 26.01
C VAL A 990 -41.69 -16.42 27.14
N VAL A 991 -42.26 -15.25 26.86
CA VAL A 991 -42.53 -14.22 27.88
C VAL A 991 -44.00 -14.27 28.23
N THR A 992 -44.30 -14.52 29.50
CA THR A 992 -45.66 -14.52 30.04
C THR A 992 -46.02 -13.11 30.49
N LEU A 993 -47.18 -12.64 30.04
CA LEU A 993 -47.78 -11.35 30.33
C LEU A 993 -48.95 -11.51 31.29
N ALA A 994 -49.25 -10.45 32.04
CA ALA A 994 -50.38 -10.39 32.95
C ALA A 994 -51.27 -9.17 32.67
N GLY A 995 -52.59 -9.38 32.70
CA GLY A 995 -53.60 -8.34 32.50
C GLY A 995 -53.69 -7.82 31.06
N SER A 996 -54.35 -6.67 30.92
CA SER A 996 -54.50 -5.96 29.64
C SER A 996 -53.25 -5.16 29.26
N ALA A 997 -53.10 -4.92 27.95
CA ALA A 997 -52.09 -4.04 27.39
C ALA A 997 -52.14 -2.64 28.03
N PRO A 998 -51.03 -2.12 28.60
CA PRO A 998 -50.96 -0.74 29.11
C PRO A 998 -51.22 0.33 28.04
N ASP A 999 -50.82 0.06 26.79
CA ASP A 999 -51.00 0.92 25.63
C ASP A 999 -51.54 0.10 24.44
N LYS A 1000 -52.57 0.62 23.77
CA LYS A 1000 -53.28 -0.07 22.67
C LYS A 1000 -52.58 0.02 21.31
N ILE A 1001 -51.67 0.96 21.12
CA ILE A 1001 -50.90 1.15 19.89
C ILE A 1001 -49.68 0.24 19.91
N ALA A 1002 -48.88 0.34 20.97
CA ALA A 1002 -47.71 -0.49 21.21
C ALA A 1002 -47.34 -0.50 22.70
N SER A 1003 -47.48 -1.66 23.36
CA SER A 1003 -47.03 -1.84 24.75
C SER A 1003 -45.61 -2.40 24.78
N VAL A 1004 -44.70 -1.80 25.55
CA VAL A 1004 -43.29 -2.22 25.58
C VAL A 1004 -42.94 -3.03 26.82
N VAL A 1005 -42.42 -4.24 26.59
CA VAL A 1005 -41.82 -5.10 27.63
C VAL A 1005 -40.29 -4.98 27.56
N GLU A 1006 -39.67 -4.66 28.69
CA GLU A 1006 -38.22 -4.75 28.89
C GLU A 1006 -37.84 -6.16 29.35
N LEU A 1007 -36.95 -6.80 28.59
CA LEU A 1007 -36.38 -8.12 28.87
C LEU A 1007 -34.87 -7.97 29.09
N GLN A 1008 -34.43 -7.96 30.35
CA GLN A 1008 -33.02 -7.85 30.71
C GLN A 1008 -32.37 -9.22 30.72
N LEU A 1009 -31.30 -9.41 29.94
CA LEU A 1009 -30.49 -10.63 29.90
C LEU A 1009 -29.23 -10.49 30.76
N SER A 1010 -28.58 -11.61 31.06
CA SER A 1010 -27.17 -11.61 31.48
C SER A 1010 -26.25 -11.22 30.32
N LYS A 1011 -25.10 -10.64 30.66
CA LYS A 1011 -23.97 -10.50 29.71
C LYS A 1011 -23.34 -11.87 29.46
#